data_AF-A0A0F0L3U4-F1
#
_entry.id   AF-A0A0F0L3U4-F1
#
_cell.length_a   1.000
_cell.length_b   1.000
_cell.length_c   1.000
_cell.angle_alpha   90.00
_cell.angle_beta   90.00
_cell.angle_gamma   90.00
#
_symmetry.space_group_name_H-M   'P 1'
#
loop_
_entity.id
_entity.type
_entity.pdbx_description
1 polymer ?
#
loop_
_entity_poly.entity_id
_entity_poly.type
_entity_poly.pdbx_seq_one_letter_code
_entity_poly.pdbx_strand_id
1 'polypeptide(L)'
;MSTVNSFGAKSTLTVGSTDYEIFRIDTVPGFEKLPFSLKVLLENLLRTEDGANVTKAQIEALGSWDAAAEPNTEIQFTPARVVMQDFTGVPCIVDLATMREAVTALGGDANKINPLSPAEMVIDHSVIADLFGSENALERNVEIEYERNGERYQFLRWGQTAFSDFKVVPPGTGIVHQVNIEHLAKVIYDRDVNGVLRAYPDTCVGTDSHTTMVNGLGVLGWGVGGIEAEAAMLGQPVSMLIPRVVGFKLSGEIPAGVTATDVVLTITDLLRKHGVVGKFVEFYGEGVASVPLANRATIGNMSPEFGSTAAIFPIDDVTLDYLRLTGRSDEAVALVEAYAKEQKLWHDAAHEPTFSEYLELDLGTVVPSIAGPKRPQDRILLSEAKTQFEHDILSYASASTSDSVVDLESKHSFPASDPGSVPGEEEPTTTRPVHINSGAPANASKPVPVTTPSGEKYILDNGAVTLAAITSCTNTSNPSVMIAAGLVARKALEKGLKQKPWVKTTLGPGSKVVTDYYEKSGLDKDLEGLGFYTVGYGCTICIGNSGPLIEEVSAAINDHDLAVTAVLSGNRNFEGRISPDVKMNYLASPPLVIAYALAGSMHFDFENDSLGKGTDGEDVFLKDIWPTTAEVQELVDSSISREQFIKQYSTVFEGDERWKSLPTPDDAIFQWDEQSTYVRKAPYFDGMTMELTPVKDIEGARVMATLGDSVTTDHISPAGNIKAGTPAAQYLTEHGVDRKDFNSFGSRRGNHEVMIRGTFANIRLKNVMVSAVNDGQVVEGGFTRDFTQPGGPQSYIYDASMNYQEQGTPLVIFGGKEYGSGSSRDWAAKGTSLLGVKAVITESFERIHRSNLIGMGVVPLQFPAGESWESLGLDGTEIVSITGLEELNTGVTPKTVKVTATPSEHSPEGKQVVEFDAVVRIDTPGEADYYRNGGILQYVLRSLV
;
A
#
# COMPACT_ATOMS: atom_id res chain seq x y z
N MET A 1 11.56 17.39 27.53
CA MET A 1 11.07 18.60 26.83
C MET A 1 12.17 19.64 26.85
N SER A 2 12.43 20.31 25.73
CA SER A 2 13.57 21.20 25.58
C SER A 2 13.60 22.33 26.60
N THR A 3 14.66 22.40 27.39
CA THR A 3 15.09 23.66 28.00
C THR A 3 16.05 24.42 27.08
N VAL A 4 16.35 23.83 25.92
CA VAL A 4 17.32 24.30 24.95
C VAL A 4 16.58 25.14 23.90
N ASN A 5 17.15 26.26 23.54
CA ASN A 5 16.62 27.15 22.52
C ASN A 5 17.82 27.82 21.87
N SER A 6 18.67 27.00 21.24
CA SER A 6 20.02 27.40 20.85
C SER A 6 20.06 28.56 19.85
N PHE A 7 18.94 28.80 19.16
CA PHE A 7 18.77 29.86 18.16
C PHE A 7 17.86 31.00 18.59
N GLY A 8 17.30 30.97 19.81
CA GLY A 8 16.33 31.97 20.23
C GLY A 8 15.04 31.94 19.40
N ALA A 9 14.66 30.78 18.86
CA ALA A 9 13.55 30.59 17.92
C ALA A 9 12.16 30.76 18.57
N LYS A 10 12.04 30.55 19.89
CA LYS A 10 10.76 30.70 20.59
C LYS A 10 10.20 32.12 20.43
N SER A 11 8.97 32.23 19.92
CA SER A 11 8.23 33.49 19.75
C SER A 11 6.72 33.29 20.02
N THR A 12 5.96 34.37 19.96
CA THR A 12 4.49 34.37 20.08
C THR A 12 3.87 34.82 18.77
N LEU A 13 2.94 34.03 18.25
CA LEU A 13 2.07 34.38 17.12
C LEU A 13 0.65 34.60 17.65
N THR A 14 0.12 35.81 17.46
CA THR A 14 -1.27 36.13 17.81
C THR A 14 -2.16 36.00 16.58
N VAL A 15 -3.19 35.14 16.67
CA VAL A 15 -4.21 34.97 15.63
C VAL A 15 -5.58 35.25 16.25
N GLY A 16 -6.25 36.30 15.78
CA GLY A 16 -7.47 36.78 16.42
C GLY A 16 -7.19 37.24 17.86
N SER A 17 -7.78 36.56 18.84
CA SER A 17 -7.58 36.81 20.28
C SER A 17 -6.71 35.74 20.97
N THR A 18 -6.15 34.80 20.22
CA THR A 18 -5.42 33.66 20.76
C THR A 18 -3.93 33.79 20.49
N ASP A 19 -3.13 33.62 21.55
CA ASP A 19 -1.67 33.60 21.47
C ASP A 19 -1.18 32.15 21.36
N TYR A 20 -0.30 31.91 20.39
CA TYR A 20 0.35 30.62 20.17
C TYR A 20 1.86 30.77 20.34
N GLU A 21 2.47 29.86 21.11
CA GLU A 21 3.92 29.70 21.09
C GLU A 21 4.34 29.05 19.77
N ILE A 22 5.35 29.62 19.10
CA ILE A 22 5.91 29.11 17.84
C ILE A 22 7.44 29.08 17.90
N PHE A 23 8.06 28.31 17.01
CA PHE A 23 9.52 28.23 16.83
C PHE A 23 9.90 28.75 15.45
N ARG A 24 10.43 29.97 15.41
CA ARG A 24 10.73 30.76 14.22
C ARG A 24 11.90 30.18 13.42
N ILE A 25 11.63 29.70 12.21
CA ILE A 25 12.68 29.12 11.35
C ILE A 25 13.67 30.18 10.82
N ASP A 26 13.26 31.44 10.75
CA ASP A 26 14.10 32.54 10.26
C ASP A 26 15.23 32.95 11.22
N THR A 27 15.26 32.34 12.40
CA THR A 27 16.39 32.47 13.34
C THR A 27 17.61 31.63 12.94
N VAL A 28 17.45 30.67 12.01
CA VAL A 28 18.52 29.80 11.54
C VAL A 28 19.08 30.34 10.22
N PRO A 29 20.37 30.71 10.15
CA PRO A 29 20.97 31.17 8.89
C PRO A 29 20.82 30.15 7.75
N GLY A 30 20.41 30.62 6.57
CA GLY A 30 20.28 29.80 5.36
C GLY A 30 18.88 29.23 5.11
N PHE A 31 17.93 29.44 6.03
CA PHE A 31 16.55 28.97 5.90
C PHE A 31 15.85 29.45 4.62
N GLU A 32 16.24 30.60 4.06
CA GLU A 32 15.62 31.20 2.88
C GLU A 32 15.76 30.33 1.63
N LYS A 33 16.84 29.53 1.56
CA LYS A 33 17.14 28.67 0.40
C LYS A 33 16.44 27.32 0.48
N LEU A 34 15.95 26.95 1.66
CA LEU A 34 15.39 25.63 1.89
C LEU A 34 14.06 25.44 1.15
N PRO A 35 13.89 24.28 0.48
CA PRO A 35 12.57 23.80 0.06
C PRO A 35 11.56 23.79 1.20
N PHE A 36 10.27 23.87 0.88
CA PHE A 36 9.16 23.80 1.83
C PHE A 36 9.30 22.60 2.78
N SER A 37 9.58 21.42 2.22
CA SER A 37 9.75 20.17 2.97
C SER A 37 10.89 20.24 4.01
N LEU A 38 12.03 20.84 3.66
CA LEU A 38 13.15 21.02 4.58
C LEU A 38 12.88 22.11 5.63
N LYS A 39 12.07 23.13 5.32
CA LYS A 39 11.59 24.10 6.31
C LYS A 39 10.69 23.46 7.38
N VAL A 40 9.86 22.49 6.98
CA VAL A 40 9.07 21.70 7.93
C VAL A 40 9.97 20.87 8.85
N LEU A 41 11.02 20.24 8.30
CA LEU A 41 12.02 19.54 9.13
C LEU A 41 12.78 20.49 10.05
N LEU A 42 13.14 21.68 9.57
CA LEU A 42 13.84 22.69 10.37
C LEU A 42 13.00 23.18 11.56
N GLU A 43 11.71 23.46 11.34
CA GLU A 43 10.78 23.76 12.43
C GLU A 43 10.74 22.62 13.44
N ASN A 44 10.66 21.39 12.95
CA ASN A 44 10.58 20.21 13.79
C ASN A 44 11.77 20.14 14.75
N LEU A 45 12.99 20.23 14.22
CA LEU A 45 14.22 20.18 15.02
C LEU A 45 14.32 21.35 16.01
N LEU A 46 13.91 22.56 15.62
CA LEU A 46 13.91 23.72 16.53
C LEU A 46 12.96 23.51 17.72
N ARG A 47 11.76 22.97 17.46
CA ARG A 47 10.75 22.73 18.49
C ARG A 47 11.10 21.55 19.39
N THR A 48 11.80 20.56 18.88
CA THR A 48 12.11 19.30 19.59
C THR A 48 13.56 19.16 20.02
N GLU A 49 14.40 20.19 19.85
CA GLU A 49 15.77 20.26 20.38
C GLU A 49 15.80 19.72 21.81
N ASP A 50 16.69 18.82 22.19
CA ASP A 50 16.81 18.35 23.58
C ASP A 50 18.26 18.28 24.06
N GLY A 51 19.21 18.54 23.16
CA GLY A 51 20.65 18.47 23.42
C GLY A 51 21.20 17.04 23.43
N ALA A 52 20.36 16.03 23.18
CA ALA A 52 20.73 14.63 23.18
C ALA A 52 20.36 13.96 21.85
N ASN A 53 19.06 13.78 21.58
CA ASN A 53 18.56 13.23 20.33
C ASN A 53 18.53 14.29 19.24
N VAL A 54 18.02 15.49 19.56
CA VAL A 54 17.98 16.63 18.65
C VAL A 54 18.96 17.68 19.15
N THR A 55 20.02 17.90 18.37
CA THR A 55 21.15 18.74 18.76
C THR A 55 21.25 20.02 17.93
N LYS A 56 21.91 21.04 18.48
CA LYS A 56 22.24 22.27 17.75
C LYS A 56 22.94 21.98 16.41
N ALA A 57 23.85 21.02 16.37
CA ALA A 57 24.61 20.67 15.17
C ALA A 57 23.71 20.16 14.04
N GLN A 58 22.65 19.40 14.36
CA GLN A 58 21.67 18.93 13.37
C GLN A 58 20.84 20.09 12.81
N ILE A 59 20.47 21.05 13.64
CA ILE A 59 19.76 22.26 13.21
C ILE A 59 20.65 23.12 12.30
N GLU A 60 21.93 23.32 12.68
CA GLU A 60 22.92 24.01 11.84
C GLU A 60 23.11 23.31 10.49
N ALA A 61 23.15 21.97 10.48
CA ALA A 61 23.30 21.18 9.27
C ALA A 61 22.14 21.36 8.27
N LEU A 62 20.88 21.47 8.75
CA LEU A 62 19.76 21.83 7.89
C LEU A 62 19.88 23.26 7.36
N GLY A 63 20.24 24.24 8.21
CA GLY A 63 20.44 25.62 7.78
C GLY A 63 21.54 25.77 6.72
N SER A 64 22.58 24.94 6.80
CA SER A 64 23.68 24.89 5.83
C SER A 64 23.53 23.82 4.75
N TRP A 65 22.30 23.33 4.49
CA TRP A 65 22.07 22.26 3.54
C TRP A 65 22.60 22.61 2.14
N ASP A 66 23.40 21.70 1.57
CA ASP A 66 23.94 21.80 0.23
C ASP A 66 23.17 20.87 -0.70
N ALA A 67 22.43 21.47 -1.64
CA ALA A 67 21.60 20.75 -2.59
C ALA A 67 22.39 19.79 -3.50
N ALA A 68 23.70 20.04 -3.70
CA ALA A 68 24.57 19.21 -4.54
C ALA A 68 25.27 18.09 -3.77
N ALA A 69 25.19 18.06 -2.44
CA ALA A 69 25.84 17.06 -1.62
C ALA A 69 25.02 15.76 -1.55
N GLU A 70 25.73 14.63 -1.43
CA GLU A 70 25.08 13.36 -1.09
C GLU A 70 24.69 13.33 0.40
N PRO A 71 23.53 12.76 0.76
CA PRO A 71 23.09 12.65 2.15
C PRO A 71 24.12 11.91 3.01
N ASN A 72 24.61 12.58 4.04
CA ASN A 72 25.62 12.03 4.97
C ASN A 72 25.42 12.45 6.43
N THR A 73 24.41 13.28 6.70
CA THR A 73 24.14 13.86 8.02
C THR A 73 22.81 13.35 8.52
N GLU A 74 22.82 12.71 9.70
CA GLU A 74 21.64 12.22 10.40
C GLU A 74 20.92 13.36 11.14
N ILE A 75 19.59 13.37 11.06
CA ILE A 75 18.68 14.17 11.88
C ILE A 75 17.67 13.27 12.59
N GLN A 76 17.13 13.75 13.71
CA GLN A 76 16.11 13.06 14.48
C GLN A 76 14.77 13.78 14.31
N PHE A 77 13.85 13.17 13.57
CA PHE A 77 12.54 13.74 13.25
C PHE A 77 11.47 13.24 14.21
N THR A 78 10.78 14.14 14.92
CA THR A 78 9.69 13.79 15.83
C THR A 78 8.34 14.09 15.17
N PRO A 79 7.58 13.08 14.67
CA PRO A 79 6.30 13.33 14.03
C PRO A 79 5.28 13.94 15.00
N ALA A 80 4.40 14.81 14.50
CA ALA A 80 3.33 15.39 15.31
C ALA A 80 2.28 14.36 15.74
N ARG A 81 2.07 13.33 14.91
CA ARG A 81 1.11 12.23 15.15
C ARG A 81 1.48 10.96 14.39
N VAL A 82 0.81 9.87 14.74
CA VAL A 82 0.89 8.57 14.07
C VAL A 82 -0.48 8.17 13.53
N VAL A 83 -0.54 7.73 12.27
CA VAL A 83 -1.77 7.23 11.63
C VAL A 83 -1.66 5.75 11.32
N MET A 84 -2.71 4.99 11.64
CA MET A 84 -2.72 3.54 11.46
C MET A 84 -3.99 3.07 10.76
N GLN A 85 -3.91 1.86 10.20
CA GLN A 85 -5.04 1.08 9.70
C GLN A 85 -5.06 -0.29 10.40
N ASP A 86 -6.19 -1.00 10.42
CA ASP A 86 -6.39 -2.15 11.31
C ASP A 86 -5.49 -3.37 11.07
N PHE A 87 -5.06 -3.68 9.84
CA PHE A 87 -4.15 -4.79 9.56
C PHE A 87 -2.76 -4.56 10.17
N THR A 88 -2.23 -3.34 10.15
CA THR A 88 -0.94 -3.01 10.81
C THR A 88 -1.13 -2.47 12.22
N GLY A 89 -2.32 -2.00 12.54
CA GLY A 89 -2.68 -1.42 13.81
C GLY A 89 -2.86 -2.48 14.90
N VAL A 90 -3.52 -3.59 14.59
CA VAL A 90 -3.64 -4.73 15.52
C VAL A 90 -2.27 -5.19 16.02
N PRO A 91 -1.25 -5.50 15.18
CA PRO A 91 0.06 -5.86 15.70
C PRO A 91 0.73 -4.74 16.51
N CYS A 92 0.55 -3.46 16.16
CA CYS A 92 1.08 -2.35 16.97
C CYS A 92 0.50 -2.36 18.40
N ILE A 93 -0.80 -2.58 18.54
CA ILE A 93 -1.46 -2.64 19.85
C ILE A 93 -1.07 -3.93 20.61
N VAL A 94 -0.85 -5.05 19.90
CA VAL A 94 -0.29 -6.30 20.49
C VAL A 94 1.11 -6.04 21.04
N ASP A 95 1.95 -5.31 20.31
CA ASP A 95 3.31 -5.00 20.73
C ASP A 95 3.30 -4.10 21.96
N LEU A 96 2.50 -3.01 21.97
CA LEU A 96 2.33 -2.16 23.15
C LEU A 96 1.80 -2.94 24.37
N ALA A 97 0.83 -3.85 24.18
CA ALA A 97 0.33 -4.71 25.25
C ALA A 97 1.43 -5.64 25.80
N THR A 98 2.24 -6.24 24.92
CA THR A 98 3.36 -7.10 25.29
C THR A 98 4.47 -6.29 25.99
N MET A 99 4.74 -5.05 25.54
CA MET A 99 5.70 -4.14 26.17
C MET A 99 5.30 -3.76 27.59
N ARG A 100 4.00 -3.58 27.90
CA ARG A 100 3.52 -3.35 29.27
C ARG A 100 3.93 -4.46 30.24
N GLU A 101 3.79 -5.71 29.80
CA GLU A 101 4.23 -6.87 30.60
C GLU A 101 5.76 -6.92 30.73
N ALA A 102 6.49 -6.69 29.64
CA ALA A 102 7.95 -6.73 29.64
C ALA A 102 8.57 -5.63 30.51
N VAL A 103 8.04 -4.39 30.47
CA VAL A 103 8.45 -3.30 31.37
C VAL A 103 8.22 -3.69 32.83
N THR A 104 7.07 -4.28 33.13
CA THR A 104 6.74 -4.73 34.49
C THR A 104 7.71 -5.84 34.95
N ALA A 105 8.04 -6.79 34.08
CA ALA A 105 9.00 -7.86 34.36
C ALA A 105 10.42 -7.32 34.61
N LEU A 106 10.80 -6.20 33.98
CA LEU A 106 12.07 -5.51 34.22
C LEU A 106 12.02 -4.53 35.43
N GLY A 107 10.87 -4.41 36.10
CA GLY A 107 10.70 -3.57 37.30
C GLY A 107 10.29 -2.11 37.03
N GLY A 108 9.87 -1.78 35.81
CA GLY A 108 9.32 -0.47 35.44
C GLY A 108 7.80 -0.35 35.63
N ASP A 109 7.25 0.81 35.22
CA ASP A 109 5.81 1.11 35.28
C ASP A 109 5.14 0.90 33.91
N ALA A 110 4.15 0.00 33.85
CA ALA A 110 3.37 -0.29 32.65
C ALA A 110 2.69 0.96 32.05
N ASN A 111 2.32 1.95 32.86
CA ASN A 111 1.64 3.16 32.38
C ASN A 111 2.57 4.09 31.56
N LYS A 112 3.89 3.89 31.65
CA LYS A 112 4.83 4.59 30.76
C LYS A 112 4.76 4.08 29.32
N ILE A 113 4.24 2.86 29.10
CA ILE A 113 3.90 2.38 27.75
C ILE A 113 2.55 2.96 27.37
N ASN A 114 2.60 4.17 26.83
CA ASN A 114 1.46 4.91 26.33
C ASN A 114 1.92 5.84 25.20
N PRO A 115 1.11 6.02 24.13
CA PRO A 115 1.42 7.02 23.12
C PRO A 115 1.61 8.42 23.74
N LEU A 116 2.68 9.12 23.36
CA LEU A 116 3.02 10.49 23.77
C LEU A 116 2.58 11.53 22.73
N SER A 117 2.30 11.06 21.53
CA SER A 117 1.70 11.83 20.43
C SER A 117 0.37 11.18 20.04
N PRO A 118 -0.57 11.97 19.48
CA PRO A 118 -1.82 11.43 18.96
C PRO A 118 -1.58 10.23 18.03
N ALA A 119 -2.27 9.14 18.31
CA ALA A 119 -2.23 7.91 17.54
C ALA A 119 -3.65 7.58 17.08
N GLU A 120 -3.88 7.66 15.77
CA GLU A 120 -5.22 7.57 15.19
C GLU A 120 -5.29 6.37 14.26
N MET A 121 -6.17 5.41 14.55
CA MET A 121 -6.37 4.22 13.73
C MET A 121 -7.71 4.27 13.03
N VAL A 122 -7.74 3.87 11.76
CA VAL A 122 -8.98 3.71 10.98
C VAL A 122 -9.16 2.24 10.61
N ILE A 123 -10.34 1.67 10.88
CA ILE A 123 -10.65 0.29 10.50
C ILE A 123 -11.26 0.27 9.09
N ASP A 124 -10.47 -0.14 8.11
CA ASP A 124 -10.81 -0.05 6.68
C ASP A 124 -10.28 -1.23 5.83
N HIS A 125 -9.42 -2.09 6.38
CA HIS A 125 -8.86 -3.27 5.69
C HIS A 125 -9.64 -4.56 5.94
N SER A 126 -10.69 -4.53 6.76
CA SER A 126 -11.42 -5.72 7.19
C SER A 126 -12.61 -6.09 6.31
N VAL A 127 -13.26 -5.12 5.67
CA VAL A 127 -14.39 -5.36 4.79
C VAL A 127 -13.95 -6.03 3.48
N ILE A 128 -14.70 -7.06 3.07
CA ILE A 128 -14.48 -7.83 1.84
C ILE A 128 -15.75 -7.71 0.98
N ALA A 129 -15.57 -7.57 -0.33
CA ALA A 129 -16.68 -7.54 -1.28
C ALA A 129 -17.22 -8.96 -1.57
N ASP A 130 -17.67 -9.66 -0.53
CA ASP A 130 -18.23 -11.00 -0.61
C ASP A 130 -19.49 -11.01 -1.50
N LEU A 131 -20.39 -10.07 -1.25
CA LEU A 131 -21.59 -9.80 -2.02
C LEU A 131 -21.44 -8.52 -2.83
N PHE A 132 -22.04 -8.52 -4.02
CA PHE A 132 -21.96 -7.44 -5.01
C PHE A 132 -23.18 -7.48 -5.94
N GLY A 133 -23.39 -6.42 -6.72
CA GLY A 133 -24.45 -6.38 -7.73
C GLY A 133 -25.89 -6.32 -7.18
N SER A 134 -26.07 -6.10 -5.88
CA SER A 134 -27.38 -6.04 -5.22
C SER A 134 -27.49 -4.90 -4.20
N GLU A 135 -28.71 -4.42 -3.96
CA GLU A 135 -29.01 -3.32 -3.01
C GLU A 135 -28.58 -3.63 -1.57
N ASN A 136 -28.63 -4.89 -1.15
CA ASN A 136 -28.26 -5.30 0.21
C ASN A 136 -26.78 -5.68 0.38
N ALA A 137 -25.93 -5.52 -0.65
CA ALA A 137 -24.53 -5.93 -0.61
C ALA A 137 -23.76 -5.27 0.54
N LEU A 138 -23.91 -3.94 0.73
CA LEU A 138 -23.27 -3.20 1.82
C LEU A 138 -23.62 -3.77 3.20
N GLU A 139 -24.92 -3.90 3.50
CA GLU A 139 -25.38 -4.36 4.82
C GLU A 139 -24.83 -5.75 5.14
N ARG A 140 -24.95 -6.67 4.17
CA ARG A 140 -24.53 -8.07 4.34
C ARG A 140 -23.02 -8.23 4.42
N ASN A 141 -22.24 -7.45 3.65
CA ASN A 141 -20.79 -7.48 3.75
C ASN A 141 -20.32 -6.98 5.13
N VAL A 142 -20.98 -5.95 5.67
CA VAL A 142 -20.67 -5.45 7.03
C VAL A 142 -21.08 -6.47 8.11
N GLU A 143 -22.21 -7.18 7.94
CA GLU A 143 -22.56 -8.30 8.83
C GLU A 143 -21.46 -9.37 8.86
N ILE A 144 -21.03 -9.83 7.68
CA ILE A 144 -19.95 -10.82 7.53
C ILE A 144 -18.62 -10.31 8.11
N GLU A 145 -18.32 -9.02 7.92
CA GLU A 145 -17.13 -8.38 8.49
C GLU A 145 -17.12 -8.47 10.02
N TYR A 146 -18.24 -8.15 10.69
CA TYR A 146 -18.37 -8.23 12.14
C TYR A 146 -18.31 -9.68 12.64
N GLU A 147 -18.92 -10.63 11.93
CA GLU A 147 -18.82 -12.06 12.25
C GLU A 147 -17.37 -12.55 12.21
N ARG A 148 -16.60 -12.14 11.19
CA ARG A 148 -15.21 -12.58 11.00
C ARG A 148 -14.22 -11.90 11.94
N ASN A 149 -14.46 -10.64 12.34
CA ASN A 149 -13.47 -9.78 13.00
C ASN A 149 -13.82 -9.40 14.44
N GLY A 150 -14.86 -10.00 15.04
CA GLY A 150 -15.34 -9.66 16.38
C GLY A 150 -14.24 -9.60 17.45
N GLU A 151 -13.34 -10.58 17.48
CA GLU A 151 -12.22 -10.61 18.44
C GLU A 151 -11.21 -9.46 18.23
N ARG A 152 -10.85 -9.19 16.97
CA ARG A 152 -9.95 -8.07 16.63
C ARG A 152 -10.56 -6.74 17.03
N TYR A 153 -11.87 -6.57 16.82
CA TYR A 153 -12.57 -5.34 17.17
C TYR A 153 -12.70 -5.16 18.67
N GLN A 154 -12.96 -6.22 19.43
CA GLN A 154 -12.90 -6.20 20.89
C GLN A 154 -11.51 -5.79 21.38
N PHE A 155 -10.45 -6.33 20.78
CA PHE A 155 -9.07 -5.98 21.11
C PHE A 155 -8.75 -4.51 20.83
N LEU A 156 -9.12 -3.99 19.66
CA LEU A 156 -8.90 -2.58 19.32
C LEU A 156 -9.70 -1.63 20.21
N ARG A 157 -10.93 -2.01 20.58
CA ARG A 157 -11.77 -1.24 21.50
C ARG A 157 -11.20 -1.23 22.92
N TRP A 158 -10.62 -2.34 23.39
CA TRP A 158 -9.81 -2.35 24.61
C TRP A 158 -8.61 -1.39 24.50
N GLY A 159 -7.89 -1.40 23.37
CA GLY A 159 -6.78 -0.46 23.15
C GLY A 159 -7.22 1.00 23.31
N GLN A 160 -8.40 1.37 22.79
CA GLN A 160 -8.95 2.72 22.89
C GLN A 160 -9.24 3.16 24.34
N THR A 161 -9.54 2.23 25.25
CA THR A 161 -9.73 2.55 26.67
C THR A 161 -8.43 2.46 27.46
N ALA A 162 -7.49 1.60 27.04
CA ALA A 162 -6.24 1.32 27.74
C ALA A 162 -5.12 2.34 27.46
N PHE A 163 -5.20 3.12 26.37
CA PHE A 163 -4.18 4.09 25.95
C PHE A 163 -4.78 5.50 25.76
N SER A 164 -4.22 6.52 26.41
CA SER A 164 -4.87 7.85 26.52
C SER A 164 -4.91 8.66 25.22
N ASP A 165 -3.85 8.58 24.40
CA ASP A 165 -3.72 9.33 23.14
C ASP A 165 -4.04 8.45 21.91
N PHE A 166 -4.67 7.29 22.12
CA PHE A 166 -5.05 6.37 21.06
C PHE A 166 -6.54 6.47 20.73
N LYS A 167 -6.86 6.74 19.46
CA LYS A 167 -8.24 6.83 18.96
C LYS A 167 -8.46 5.84 17.83
N VAL A 168 -9.66 5.27 17.79
CA VAL A 168 -10.09 4.36 16.73
C VAL A 168 -11.30 4.96 16.02
N VAL A 169 -11.20 5.09 14.70
CA VAL A 169 -12.32 5.31 13.79
C VAL A 169 -12.92 3.94 13.45
N PRO A 170 -14.17 3.66 13.88
CA PRO A 170 -14.76 2.33 13.77
C PRO A 170 -15.05 1.89 12.31
N PRO A 171 -15.36 0.60 12.09
CA PRO A 171 -15.63 0.04 10.77
C PRO A 171 -16.78 0.75 10.05
N GLY A 172 -16.72 0.80 8.73
CA GLY A 172 -17.78 1.36 7.88
C GLY A 172 -17.86 2.90 7.87
N THR A 173 -16.80 3.58 8.33
CA THR A 173 -16.71 5.05 8.32
C THR A 173 -16.03 5.59 7.05
N GLY A 174 -14.95 4.95 6.62
CA GLY A 174 -14.15 5.37 5.47
C GLY A 174 -12.76 4.74 5.48
N ILE A 175 -11.93 5.14 4.51
CA ILE A 175 -10.54 4.69 4.31
C ILE A 175 -9.59 5.67 5.01
N VAL A 176 -8.55 5.13 5.65
CA VAL A 176 -7.59 5.84 6.50
C VAL A 176 -7.10 7.16 5.89
N HIS A 177 -6.69 7.16 4.63
CA HIS A 177 -6.12 8.35 3.99
C HIS A 177 -7.15 9.40 3.61
N GLN A 178 -8.37 8.99 3.25
CA GLN A 178 -9.45 9.91 2.95
C GLN A 178 -10.00 10.54 4.23
N VAL A 179 -10.25 9.73 5.26
CA VAL A 179 -10.60 10.23 6.61
C VAL A 179 -9.51 11.14 7.16
N ASN A 180 -8.23 10.86 6.87
CA ASN A 180 -7.13 11.71 7.27
C ASN A 180 -7.22 13.10 6.64
N ILE A 181 -7.30 13.22 5.30
CA ILE A 181 -7.36 14.55 4.66
C ILE A 181 -8.68 15.27 4.93
N GLU A 182 -9.80 14.56 5.05
CA GLU A 182 -11.13 15.14 5.27
C GLU A 182 -11.37 15.54 6.73
N HIS A 183 -10.68 14.91 7.70
CA HIS A 183 -10.93 15.16 9.12
C HIS A 183 -9.67 15.24 10.00
N LEU A 184 -8.84 14.19 10.04
CA LEU A 184 -7.78 14.06 11.07
C LEU A 184 -6.63 15.06 10.90
N ALA A 185 -6.24 15.34 9.65
CA ALA A 185 -5.17 16.28 9.34
C ALA A 185 -5.55 17.70 9.75
N LYS A 186 -4.63 18.37 10.45
CA LYS A 186 -4.82 19.74 10.94
C LYS A 186 -4.10 20.80 10.10
N VAL A 187 -3.14 20.39 9.28
CA VAL A 187 -2.16 21.27 8.59
C VAL A 187 -1.24 22.01 9.55
N ILE A 188 -1.78 22.79 10.48
CA ILE A 188 -1.06 23.36 11.62
C ILE A 188 -1.75 22.89 12.90
N TYR A 189 -1.01 22.19 13.76
CA TYR A 189 -1.49 21.76 15.06
C TYR A 189 -1.59 22.93 16.02
N ASP A 190 -2.67 22.95 16.80
CA ASP A 190 -2.78 23.65 18.07
C ASP A 190 -2.78 22.60 19.20
N ARG A 191 -1.75 22.60 20.06
CA ARG A 191 -1.66 21.65 21.18
C ARG A 191 -1.23 22.36 22.44
N ASP A 192 -1.96 22.11 23.54
CA ASP A 192 -1.50 22.50 24.87
C ASP A 192 -0.34 21.58 25.27
N VAL A 193 0.79 22.20 25.59
CA VAL A 193 2.00 21.52 26.05
C VAL A 193 2.41 22.18 27.36
N ASN A 194 2.13 21.52 28.49
CA ASN A 194 2.38 22.03 29.85
C ASN A 194 1.70 23.39 30.14
N GLY A 195 0.46 23.58 29.71
CA GLY A 195 -0.30 24.82 29.93
C GLY A 195 0.06 25.97 28.97
N VAL A 196 0.85 25.69 27.94
CA VAL A 196 1.17 26.63 26.86
C VAL A 196 0.59 26.11 25.56
N LEU A 197 -0.30 26.90 24.96
CA LEU A 197 -0.83 26.59 23.63
C LEU A 197 0.24 26.84 22.57
N ARG A 198 0.66 25.77 21.89
CA ARG A 198 1.71 25.82 20.88
C ARG A 198 1.13 25.57 19.50
N ALA A 199 1.62 26.29 18.49
CA ALA A 199 1.34 26.03 17.09
C ALA A 199 2.58 25.51 16.35
N TYR A 200 2.39 24.48 15.52
CA TYR A 200 3.46 23.87 14.72
C TYR A 200 2.89 23.10 13.51
N PRO A 201 3.67 22.84 12.45
CA PRO A 201 3.21 22.07 11.29
C PRO A 201 2.73 20.68 11.71
N ASP A 202 1.60 20.25 11.15
CA ASP A 202 1.20 18.87 11.16
C ASP A 202 2.23 18.07 10.36
N THR A 203 2.70 16.99 10.97
CA THR A 203 3.54 15.98 10.33
C THR A 203 3.14 14.61 10.83
N CYS A 204 3.18 13.60 9.98
CA CYS A 204 2.80 12.26 10.41
C CYS A 204 3.64 11.16 9.78
N VAL A 205 3.85 10.10 10.56
CA VAL A 205 4.22 8.80 10.02
C VAL A 205 3.00 7.89 10.12
N GLY A 206 2.86 6.98 9.17
CA GLY A 206 1.76 6.04 9.22
C GLY A 206 2.16 4.63 8.85
N THR A 207 1.46 3.66 9.42
CA THR A 207 1.70 2.23 9.17
C THR A 207 1.08 1.76 7.84
N ASP A 208 0.95 2.67 6.88
CA ASP A 208 0.52 2.42 5.52
C ASP A 208 1.39 3.26 4.56
N SER A 209 1.83 2.66 3.45
CA SER A 209 2.72 3.31 2.50
C SER A 209 2.13 4.59 1.89
N HIS A 210 0.81 4.66 1.69
CA HIS A 210 0.15 5.80 1.04
C HIS A 210 -0.25 6.90 2.01
N THR A 211 0.27 6.88 3.26
CA THR A 211 0.18 8.01 4.20
C THR A 211 0.65 9.31 3.55
N THR A 212 1.52 9.20 2.53
CA THR A 212 1.97 10.28 1.66
C THR A 212 0.85 11.05 0.96
N MET A 213 -0.38 10.52 0.89
CA MET A 213 -1.55 11.24 0.37
C MET A 213 -1.79 12.58 1.09
N VAL A 214 -1.47 12.67 2.38
CA VAL A 214 -1.62 13.90 3.17
C VAL A 214 -0.68 15.03 2.72
N ASN A 215 0.39 14.70 1.99
CA ASN A 215 1.33 15.67 1.42
C ASN A 215 0.66 16.62 0.39
N GLY A 216 -0.47 16.20 -0.20
CA GLY A 216 -1.29 17.09 -1.05
C GLY A 216 -1.91 18.28 -0.30
N LEU A 217 -1.99 18.20 1.04
CA LEU A 217 -2.51 19.22 1.94
C LEU A 217 -1.40 20.10 2.56
N GLY A 218 -0.13 19.89 2.17
CA GLY A 218 1.03 20.56 2.78
C GLY A 218 1.48 19.96 4.12
N VAL A 219 0.97 18.78 4.49
CA VAL A 219 1.38 18.04 5.68
C VAL A 219 2.48 17.07 5.30
N LEU A 220 3.67 17.19 5.90
CA LEU A 220 4.76 16.26 5.61
C LEU A 220 4.50 14.92 6.30
N GLY A 221 4.23 13.89 5.51
CA GLY A 221 4.06 12.53 6.04
C GLY A 221 4.34 11.40 5.05
N TRP A 222 4.68 10.24 5.60
CA TRP A 222 5.07 9.07 4.82
C TRP A 222 4.82 7.75 5.56
N GLY A 223 4.87 6.66 4.79
CA GLY A 223 4.72 5.31 5.32
C GLY A 223 5.97 4.79 6.04
N VAL A 224 5.76 4.18 7.19
CA VAL A 224 6.77 3.49 8.01
C VAL A 224 6.26 2.10 8.40
N GLY A 225 7.15 1.23 8.88
CA GLY A 225 6.73 -0.04 9.49
C GLY A 225 6.01 0.16 10.82
N GLY A 226 5.22 -0.83 11.24
CA GLY A 226 4.54 -0.84 12.55
C GLY A 226 5.50 -0.55 13.71
N ILE A 227 6.66 -1.19 13.70
CA ILE A 227 7.68 -1.09 14.74
C ILE A 227 8.25 0.34 14.87
N GLU A 228 8.47 1.03 13.76
CA GLU A 228 8.94 2.41 13.75
C GLU A 228 7.83 3.37 14.19
N ALA A 229 6.58 3.11 13.78
CA ALA A 229 5.42 3.85 14.27
C ALA A 229 5.21 3.66 15.78
N GLU A 230 5.41 2.46 16.33
CA GLU A 230 5.34 2.16 17.76
C GLU A 230 6.40 2.92 18.55
N ALA A 231 7.64 2.92 18.07
CA ALA A 231 8.71 3.71 18.65
C ALA A 231 8.36 5.22 18.64
N ALA A 232 7.85 5.72 17.51
CA ALA A 232 7.40 7.11 17.38
C ALA A 232 6.23 7.45 18.33
N MET A 233 5.27 6.53 18.51
CA MET A 233 4.19 6.67 19.49
C MET A 233 4.76 6.81 20.90
N LEU A 234 5.82 6.07 21.25
CA LEU A 234 6.48 6.13 22.56
C LEU A 234 7.49 7.29 22.69
N GLY A 235 7.53 8.22 21.72
CA GLY A 235 8.34 9.44 21.74
C GLY A 235 9.74 9.30 21.18
N GLN A 236 10.12 8.13 20.66
CA GLN A 236 11.39 7.96 19.97
C GLN A 236 11.35 8.71 18.62
N PRO A 237 12.28 9.63 18.35
CA PRO A 237 12.37 10.26 17.04
C PRO A 237 12.72 9.25 15.95
N VAL A 238 12.22 9.50 14.74
CA VAL A 238 12.59 8.79 13.53
C VAL A 238 13.97 9.27 13.08
N SER A 239 14.94 8.36 13.05
CA SER A 239 16.27 8.63 12.54
C SER A 239 16.26 8.63 11.01
N MET A 240 16.78 9.70 10.39
CA MET A 240 16.90 9.78 8.94
C MET A 240 18.09 10.63 8.52
N LEU A 241 18.61 10.39 7.32
CA LEU A 241 19.54 11.32 6.67
C LEU A 241 18.76 12.52 6.11
N ILE A 242 19.37 13.71 6.11
CA ILE A 242 18.79 14.89 5.43
C ILE A 242 18.58 14.54 3.95
N PRO A 243 17.34 14.53 3.44
CA PRO A 243 17.05 14.01 2.12
C PRO A 243 17.46 15.00 1.03
N ARG A 244 17.78 14.47 -0.15
CA ARG A 244 17.79 15.27 -1.37
C ARG A 244 16.36 15.60 -1.79
N VAL A 245 16.17 16.76 -2.41
CA VAL A 245 14.83 17.23 -2.84
C VAL A 245 14.81 17.46 -4.35
N VAL A 246 13.88 16.79 -5.03
CA VAL A 246 13.61 16.98 -6.45
C VAL A 246 12.51 18.02 -6.59
N GLY A 247 12.83 19.16 -7.20
CA GLY A 247 11.85 20.18 -7.56
C GLY A 247 11.09 19.76 -8.82
N PHE A 248 9.79 19.58 -8.70
CA PHE A 248 8.91 19.21 -9.82
C PHE A 248 8.04 20.40 -10.23
N LYS A 249 8.43 21.08 -11.30
CA LYS A 249 7.75 22.27 -11.80
C LYS A 249 6.48 21.91 -12.55
N LEU A 250 5.38 22.55 -12.20
CA LEU A 250 4.12 22.44 -12.93
C LEU A 250 3.84 23.76 -13.66
N SER A 251 3.48 23.66 -14.94
CA SER A 251 3.02 24.77 -15.78
C SER A 251 1.78 24.37 -16.57
N GLY A 252 1.10 25.35 -17.18
CA GLY A 252 -0.09 25.09 -18.00
C GLY A 252 -1.32 24.66 -17.20
N GLU A 253 -2.31 24.12 -17.90
CA GLU A 253 -3.60 23.69 -17.35
C GLU A 253 -3.99 22.31 -17.88
N ILE A 254 -4.76 21.57 -17.08
CA ILE A 254 -5.21 20.22 -17.43
C ILE A 254 -6.23 20.29 -18.58
N PRO A 255 -6.00 19.61 -19.72
CA PRO A 255 -6.93 19.61 -20.85
C PRO A 255 -8.30 19.02 -20.51
N ALA A 256 -9.33 19.43 -21.24
CA ALA A 256 -10.65 18.82 -21.13
C ALA A 256 -10.59 17.32 -21.46
N GLY A 257 -11.28 16.50 -20.67
CA GLY A 257 -11.28 15.04 -20.82
C GLY A 257 -10.12 14.31 -20.12
N VAL A 258 -9.12 15.04 -19.61
CA VAL A 258 -8.04 14.50 -18.78
C VAL A 258 -8.47 14.49 -17.31
N THR A 259 -8.22 13.38 -16.63
CA THR A 259 -8.58 13.15 -15.23
C THR A 259 -7.37 13.29 -14.30
N ALA A 260 -7.62 13.37 -12.99
CA ALA A 260 -6.57 13.33 -11.98
C ALA A 260 -5.70 12.06 -12.08
N THR A 261 -6.30 10.93 -12.45
CA THR A 261 -5.62 9.66 -12.65
C THR A 261 -4.59 9.75 -13.78
N ASP A 262 -4.93 10.43 -14.89
CA ASP A 262 -4.02 10.59 -16.02
C ASP A 262 -2.80 11.44 -15.68
N VAL A 263 -3.01 12.50 -14.89
CA VAL A 263 -1.94 13.37 -14.39
C VAL A 263 -0.99 12.58 -13.48
N VAL A 264 -1.52 11.83 -12.50
CA VAL A 264 -0.66 11.07 -11.58
C VAL A 264 0.06 9.93 -12.28
N LEU A 265 -0.54 9.24 -13.25
CA LEU A 265 0.15 8.19 -14.01
C LEU A 265 1.28 8.77 -14.87
N THR A 266 1.08 9.97 -15.44
CA THR A 266 2.13 10.70 -16.18
C THR A 266 3.28 11.08 -15.26
N ILE A 267 2.99 11.64 -14.09
CA ILE A 267 4.00 12.00 -13.08
C ILE A 267 4.74 10.75 -12.56
N THR A 268 4.02 9.65 -12.34
CA THR A 268 4.59 8.37 -11.89
C THR A 268 5.61 7.84 -12.90
N ASP A 269 5.27 7.85 -14.19
CA ASP A 269 6.17 7.44 -15.28
C ASP A 269 7.45 8.32 -15.32
N LEU A 270 7.30 9.64 -15.25
CA LEU A 270 8.43 10.59 -15.26
C LEU A 270 9.36 10.40 -14.04
N LEU A 271 8.79 10.31 -12.84
CA LEU A 271 9.56 10.18 -11.60
C LEU A 271 10.27 8.83 -11.50
N ARG A 272 9.64 7.74 -12.00
CA ARG A 272 10.31 6.43 -12.08
C ARG A 272 11.48 6.43 -13.04
N LYS A 273 11.34 7.04 -14.22
CA LYS A 273 12.45 7.20 -15.17
C LYS A 273 13.59 8.05 -14.60
N HIS A 274 13.28 9.05 -13.80
CA HIS A 274 14.27 9.92 -13.16
C HIS A 274 15.01 9.25 -11.99
N GLY A 275 14.31 8.42 -11.20
CA GLY A 275 14.87 7.75 -10.03
C GLY A 275 14.86 8.62 -8.77
N VAL A 276 13.78 8.51 -8.00
CA VAL A 276 13.54 9.33 -6.79
C VAL A 276 13.53 8.54 -5.47
N VAL A 277 14.05 7.31 -5.48
CA VAL A 277 14.16 6.47 -4.28
C VAL A 277 15.00 7.17 -3.21
N GLY A 278 14.46 7.28 -2.00
CA GLY A 278 15.12 7.95 -0.87
C GLY A 278 15.13 9.48 -0.93
N LYS A 279 14.51 10.09 -1.96
CA LYS A 279 14.41 11.55 -2.11
C LYS A 279 13.03 12.06 -1.73
N PHE A 280 12.92 13.35 -1.45
CA PHE A 280 11.66 14.09 -1.45
C PHE A 280 11.39 14.65 -2.84
N VAL A 281 10.11 14.76 -3.20
CA VAL A 281 9.63 15.46 -4.38
C VAL A 281 8.79 16.64 -3.90
N GLU A 282 9.05 17.83 -4.42
CA GLU A 282 8.33 19.04 -4.04
C GLU A 282 7.79 19.74 -5.28
N PHE A 283 6.49 19.99 -5.31
CA PHE A 283 5.82 20.63 -6.44
C PHE A 283 5.90 22.15 -6.32
N TYR A 284 6.28 22.82 -7.41
CA TYR A 284 6.39 24.28 -7.47
C TYR A 284 6.00 24.83 -8.85
N GLY A 285 5.99 26.16 -8.99
CA GLY A 285 5.63 26.84 -10.22
C GLY A 285 4.18 27.35 -10.26
N GLU A 286 3.84 28.02 -11.35
CA GLU A 286 2.54 28.66 -11.56
C GLU A 286 1.38 27.65 -11.68
N GLY A 287 1.65 26.46 -12.21
CA GLY A 287 0.65 25.40 -12.37
C GLY A 287 0.19 24.78 -11.05
N VAL A 288 0.90 24.99 -9.93
CA VAL A 288 0.46 24.45 -8.62
C VAL A 288 -0.90 25.00 -8.23
N ALA A 289 -1.13 26.30 -8.41
CA ALA A 289 -2.38 26.96 -8.03
C ALA A 289 -3.57 26.53 -8.89
N SER A 290 -3.33 25.99 -10.10
CA SER A 290 -4.40 25.48 -10.99
C SER A 290 -4.78 24.02 -10.70
N VAL A 291 -4.01 23.30 -9.88
CA VAL A 291 -4.28 21.90 -9.53
C VAL A 291 -5.19 21.83 -8.29
N PRO A 292 -6.44 21.30 -8.40
CA PRO A 292 -7.34 21.15 -7.26
C PRO A 292 -6.76 20.25 -6.17
N LEU A 293 -7.17 20.46 -4.91
CA LEU A 293 -6.57 19.74 -3.79
C LEU A 293 -6.72 18.21 -3.90
N ALA A 294 -7.88 17.74 -4.37
CA ALA A 294 -8.08 16.31 -4.56
C ALA A 294 -7.08 15.70 -5.55
N ASN A 295 -6.68 16.43 -6.60
CA ASN A 295 -5.65 15.99 -7.53
C ASN A 295 -4.26 15.98 -6.85
N ARG A 296 -3.96 16.97 -6.02
CA ARG A 296 -2.71 17.01 -5.21
C ARG A 296 -2.63 15.79 -4.30
N ALA A 297 -3.73 15.42 -3.65
CA ALA A 297 -3.82 14.23 -2.81
C ALA A 297 -3.65 12.93 -3.62
N THR A 298 -4.27 12.82 -4.80
CA THR A 298 -4.04 11.69 -5.73
C THR A 298 -2.55 11.57 -6.09
N ILE A 299 -1.87 12.68 -6.36
CA ILE A 299 -0.43 12.71 -6.68
C ILE A 299 0.43 12.29 -5.47
N GLY A 300 0.17 12.85 -4.29
CA GLY A 300 0.86 12.46 -3.06
C GLY A 300 0.61 11.00 -2.67
N ASN A 301 -0.57 10.46 -2.97
CA ASN A 301 -0.91 9.05 -2.69
C ASN A 301 0.06 8.10 -3.38
N MET A 302 0.42 8.36 -4.65
CA MET A 302 1.26 7.47 -5.46
C MET A 302 2.77 7.60 -5.20
N SER A 303 3.20 8.34 -4.17
CA SER A 303 4.62 8.46 -3.80
C SER A 303 5.36 7.12 -3.68
N PRO A 304 4.81 6.08 -3.03
CA PRO A 304 5.46 4.76 -2.98
C PRO A 304 5.60 4.11 -4.37
N GLU A 305 4.63 4.35 -5.25
CA GLU A 305 4.57 3.79 -6.59
C GLU A 305 5.59 4.41 -7.55
N PHE A 306 6.08 5.64 -7.29
CA PHE A 306 7.26 6.19 -7.97
C PHE A 306 8.55 6.20 -7.14
N GLY A 307 8.48 5.83 -5.86
CA GLY A 307 9.62 5.52 -4.99
C GLY A 307 10.09 6.66 -4.08
N SER A 308 9.51 7.86 -4.17
CA SER A 308 9.88 8.97 -3.29
C SER A 308 9.44 8.71 -1.85
N THR A 309 10.14 9.26 -0.87
CA THR A 309 9.68 9.20 0.54
C THR A 309 8.44 10.08 0.75
N ALA A 310 8.38 11.24 0.09
CA ALA A 310 7.23 12.14 0.10
C ALA A 310 7.16 12.90 -1.22
N ALA A 311 5.94 13.23 -1.68
CA ALA A 311 5.68 14.13 -2.80
C ALA A 311 4.69 15.21 -2.36
N ILE A 312 5.19 16.42 -2.13
CA ILE A 312 4.49 17.45 -1.33
C ILE A 312 4.17 18.71 -2.10
N PHE A 313 2.98 19.25 -1.81
CA PHE A 313 2.51 20.53 -2.31
C PHE A 313 2.57 21.55 -1.15
N PRO A 314 3.17 22.75 -1.35
CA PRO A 314 3.16 23.80 -0.35
C PRO A 314 1.74 24.28 0.00
N ILE A 315 1.59 24.93 1.16
CA ILE A 315 0.31 25.48 1.62
C ILE A 315 -0.04 26.73 0.79
N ASP A 316 -1.26 26.79 0.26
CA ASP A 316 -1.78 27.93 -0.50
C ASP A 316 -3.29 28.14 -0.30
N ASP A 317 -3.89 29.01 -1.10
CA ASP A 317 -5.34 29.29 -1.03
C ASP A 317 -6.19 28.05 -1.32
N VAL A 318 -5.76 27.16 -2.23
CA VAL A 318 -6.45 25.89 -2.53
C VAL A 318 -6.46 24.99 -1.30
N THR A 319 -5.39 24.98 -0.50
CA THR A 319 -5.38 24.31 0.80
C THR A 319 -6.45 24.89 1.74
N LEU A 320 -6.53 26.21 1.88
CA LEU A 320 -7.51 26.84 2.77
C LEU A 320 -8.95 26.61 2.32
N ASP A 321 -9.22 26.66 1.03
CA ASP A 321 -10.56 26.42 0.47
C ASP A 321 -11.02 24.99 0.74
N TYR A 322 -10.12 24.00 0.63
CA TYR A 322 -10.44 22.64 1.00
C TYR A 322 -10.72 22.50 2.50
N LEU A 323 -9.93 23.14 3.37
CA LEU A 323 -10.18 23.11 4.82
C LEU A 323 -11.56 23.71 5.18
N ARG A 324 -11.93 24.83 4.54
CA ARG A 324 -13.27 25.44 4.71
C ARG A 324 -14.37 24.49 4.23
N LEU A 325 -14.22 23.91 3.04
CA LEU A 325 -15.18 22.96 2.44
C LEU A 325 -15.40 21.75 3.35
N THR A 326 -14.33 21.22 3.93
CA THR A 326 -14.36 20.02 4.79
C THR A 326 -14.77 20.32 6.23
N GLY A 327 -15.26 21.52 6.52
CA GLY A 327 -15.87 21.85 7.79
C GLY A 327 -14.89 22.21 8.91
N ARG A 328 -13.62 22.50 8.60
CA ARG A 328 -12.68 23.04 9.60
C ARG A 328 -13.18 24.41 10.08
N SER A 329 -12.86 24.75 11.32
CA SER A 329 -13.32 26.01 11.92
C SER A 329 -12.58 27.20 11.31
N ASP A 330 -13.22 28.37 11.31
CA ASP A 330 -12.63 29.57 10.73
C ASP A 330 -11.38 30.00 11.52
N GLU A 331 -11.32 29.72 12.83
CA GLU A 331 -10.13 29.93 13.67
C GLU A 331 -8.97 29.02 13.26
N ALA A 332 -9.23 27.73 12.97
CA ALA A 332 -8.21 26.80 12.51
C ALA A 332 -7.67 27.23 11.13
N VAL A 333 -8.54 27.63 10.21
CA VAL A 333 -8.14 28.13 8.89
C VAL A 333 -7.30 29.41 9.01
N ALA A 334 -7.70 30.34 9.88
CA ALA A 334 -6.94 31.56 10.15
C ALA A 334 -5.57 31.28 10.77
N LEU A 335 -5.47 30.29 11.67
CA LEU A 335 -4.20 29.84 12.23
C LEU A 335 -3.28 29.26 11.15
N VAL A 336 -3.81 28.40 10.27
CA VAL A 336 -3.04 27.82 9.16
C VAL A 336 -2.45 28.91 8.27
N GLU A 337 -3.27 29.87 7.85
CA GLU A 337 -2.83 30.98 7.01
C GLU A 337 -1.75 31.83 7.69
N ALA A 338 -2.02 32.29 8.92
CA ALA A 338 -1.11 33.15 9.66
C ALA A 338 0.23 32.46 9.93
N TYR A 339 0.19 31.21 10.42
CA TYR A 339 1.38 30.43 10.71
C TYR A 339 2.21 30.15 9.46
N ALA A 340 1.58 29.73 8.36
CA ALA A 340 2.29 29.41 7.12
C ALA A 340 3.02 30.64 6.53
N LYS A 341 2.38 31.81 6.58
CA LYS A 341 3.00 33.08 6.13
C LYS A 341 4.13 33.53 7.06
N GLU A 342 3.93 33.39 8.36
CA GLU A 342 4.90 33.72 9.41
C GLU A 342 6.17 32.87 9.26
N GLN A 343 6.02 31.57 8.98
CA GLN A 343 7.12 30.60 8.83
C GLN A 343 7.65 30.42 7.39
N LYS A 344 7.21 31.23 6.41
CA LYS A 344 7.65 31.09 4.99
C LYS A 344 7.37 29.70 4.39
N LEU A 345 6.25 29.12 4.80
CA LEU A 345 5.68 27.86 4.30
C LEU A 345 4.54 28.10 3.29
N TRP A 346 4.19 29.36 3.02
CA TRP A 346 3.19 29.71 2.01
C TRP A 346 3.77 29.61 0.59
N HIS A 347 3.03 29.04 -0.36
CA HIS A 347 3.43 28.93 -1.75
C HIS A 347 3.63 30.31 -2.39
N ASP A 348 4.76 30.50 -3.06
CA ASP A 348 5.04 31.69 -3.88
C ASP A 348 5.46 31.23 -5.27
N ALA A 349 4.55 31.35 -6.24
CA ALA A 349 4.79 30.93 -7.62
C ALA A 349 5.90 31.73 -8.32
N ALA A 350 6.24 32.94 -7.82
CA ALA A 350 7.33 33.75 -8.36
C ALA A 350 8.71 33.37 -7.80
N HIS A 351 8.73 32.57 -6.72
CA HIS A 351 9.95 32.11 -6.08
C HIS A 351 10.28 30.67 -6.49
N GLU A 352 11.49 30.46 -6.98
CA GLU A 352 12.03 29.13 -7.25
C GLU A 352 12.99 28.73 -6.12
N PRO A 353 12.62 27.76 -5.26
CA PRO A 353 13.52 27.26 -4.22
C PRO A 353 14.75 26.57 -4.81
N THR A 354 15.80 26.42 -4.01
CA THR A 354 16.96 25.62 -4.42
C THR A 354 16.67 24.14 -4.19
N PHE A 355 16.64 23.36 -5.26
CA PHE A 355 16.47 21.91 -5.22
C PHE A 355 17.77 21.18 -5.60
N SER A 356 17.87 19.90 -5.22
CA SER A 356 18.97 19.02 -5.62
C SER A 356 18.91 18.66 -7.10
N GLU A 357 17.70 18.46 -7.62
CA GLU A 357 17.40 18.02 -8.97
C GLU A 357 16.10 18.70 -9.44
N TYR A 358 15.92 18.84 -10.75
CA TYR A 358 14.78 19.56 -11.34
C TYR A 358 14.11 18.72 -12.42
N LEU A 359 12.77 18.69 -12.38
CA LEU A 359 11.90 18.14 -13.41
C LEU A 359 10.77 19.13 -13.71
N GLU A 360 10.15 19.01 -14.88
CA GLU A 360 9.05 19.88 -15.29
C GLU A 360 7.98 19.07 -16.05
N LEU A 361 6.72 19.46 -15.86
CA LEU A 361 5.58 18.96 -16.62
C LEU A 361 4.68 20.13 -17.00
N ASP A 362 4.46 20.27 -18.31
CA ASP A 362 3.35 21.06 -18.83
C ASP A 362 2.08 20.21 -18.77
N LEU A 363 1.14 20.61 -17.90
CA LEU A 363 -0.14 19.93 -17.70
C LEU A 363 -0.95 19.84 -18.99
N GLY A 364 -0.76 20.77 -19.93
CA GLY A 364 -1.44 20.78 -21.23
C GLY A 364 -1.04 19.62 -22.16
N THR A 365 0.04 18.92 -21.84
CA THR A 365 0.55 17.77 -22.62
C THR A 365 0.02 16.42 -22.12
N VAL A 366 -0.68 16.40 -20.98
CA VAL A 366 -1.23 15.17 -20.41
C VAL A 366 -2.37 14.66 -21.29
N VAL A 367 -2.40 13.34 -21.50
CA VAL A 367 -3.43 12.65 -22.29
C VAL A 367 -3.99 11.47 -21.49
N PRO A 368 -5.24 11.04 -21.79
CA PRO A 368 -5.85 9.88 -21.12
C PRO A 368 -4.97 8.63 -21.19
N SER A 369 -4.84 7.93 -20.05
CA SER A 369 -4.00 6.75 -19.93
C SER A 369 -4.51 5.78 -18.86
N ILE A 370 -4.04 4.53 -18.96
CA ILE A 370 -4.18 3.48 -17.96
C ILE A 370 -2.79 3.00 -17.54
N ALA A 371 -2.69 2.11 -16.55
CA ALA A 371 -1.43 1.43 -16.24
C ALA A 371 -1.60 -0.06 -15.96
N GLY A 372 -0.76 -0.92 -16.54
CA GLY A 372 -0.87 -2.38 -16.41
C GLY A 372 0.00 -3.15 -17.41
N PRO A 373 -0.11 -4.50 -17.43
CA PRO A 373 -0.99 -5.33 -16.60
C PRO A 373 -0.45 -5.68 -15.20
N LYS A 374 0.79 -5.28 -14.88
CA LYS A 374 1.52 -5.81 -13.70
C LYS A 374 2.10 -4.77 -12.77
N ARG A 375 2.38 -3.55 -13.22
CA ARG A 375 3.02 -2.52 -12.39
C ARG A 375 2.37 -1.15 -12.58
N PRO A 376 2.34 -0.30 -11.54
CA PRO A 376 1.71 1.02 -11.62
C PRO A 376 2.40 2.00 -12.58
N GLN A 377 3.71 1.81 -12.79
CA GLN A 377 4.51 2.62 -13.71
C GLN A 377 4.42 2.18 -15.18
N ASP A 378 3.78 1.05 -15.47
CA ASP A 378 3.58 0.57 -16.84
C ASP A 378 2.43 1.36 -17.49
N ARG A 379 2.63 2.67 -17.68
CA ARG A 379 1.64 3.59 -18.27
C ARG A 379 1.42 3.27 -19.74
N ILE A 380 0.15 3.19 -20.13
CA ILE A 380 -0.30 2.93 -21.50
C ILE A 380 -1.24 4.06 -21.90
N LEU A 381 -0.98 4.71 -23.04
CA LEU A 381 -1.90 5.71 -23.57
C LEU A 381 -3.23 5.04 -23.93
N LEU A 382 -4.36 5.70 -23.64
CA LEU A 382 -5.67 5.07 -23.87
C LEU A 382 -5.88 4.72 -25.36
N SER A 383 -5.34 5.55 -26.27
CA SER A 383 -5.34 5.31 -27.72
C SER A 383 -4.51 4.10 -28.16
N GLU A 384 -3.62 3.60 -27.31
CA GLU A 384 -2.71 2.48 -27.60
C GLU A 384 -3.08 1.23 -26.79
N ALA A 385 -4.11 1.30 -25.93
CA ALA A 385 -4.46 0.26 -24.96
C ALA A 385 -4.71 -1.10 -25.61
N LYS A 386 -5.47 -1.15 -26.71
CA LYS A 386 -5.77 -2.40 -27.43
C LYS A 386 -4.50 -3.05 -27.99
N THR A 387 -3.64 -2.26 -28.65
CA THR A 387 -2.40 -2.75 -29.27
C THR A 387 -1.39 -3.20 -28.23
N GLN A 388 -1.26 -2.46 -27.13
CA GLN A 388 -0.39 -2.88 -26.02
C GLN A 388 -0.93 -4.17 -25.38
N PHE A 389 -2.25 -4.29 -25.20
CA PHE A 389 -2.87 -5.51 -24.70
C PHE A 389 -2.62 -6.73 -25.61
N GLU A 390 -2.72 -6.56 -26.94
CA GLU A 390 -2.41 -7.61 -27.93
C GLU A 390 -0.98 -8.15 -27.80
N HIS A 391 -0.04 -7.30 -27.39
CA HIS A 391 1.33 -7.71 -27.09
C HIS A 391 1.43 -8.42 -25.74
N ASP A 392 0.86 -7.82 -24.69
CA ASP A 392 1.05 -8.29 -23.32
C ASP A 392 0.38 -9.64 -23.05
N ILE A 393 -0.78 -9.91 -23.68
CA ILE A 393 -1.52 -11.17 -23.50
C ILE A 393 -0.71 -12.41 -23.89
N LEU A 394 0.23 -12.28 -24.82
CA LEU A 394 1.09 -13.38 -25.29
C LEU A 394 2.04 -13.91 -24.22
N SER A 395 2.26 -13.13 -23.15
CA SER A 395 3.01 -13.57 -21.97
C SER A 395 2.19 -14.47 -21.03
N TYR A 396 0.87 -14.58 -21.24
CA TYR A 396 -0.05 -15.30 -20.34
C TYR A 396 -0.88 -16.36 -21.05
N ALA A 397 -1.07 -16.24 -22.36
CA ALA A 397 -1.85 -17.14 -23.16
C ALA A 397 -1.22 -17.32 -24.55
N SER A 398 -1.33 -18.53 -25.08
CA SER A 398 -1.00 -18.87 -26.46
C SER A 398 -2.25 -19.37 -27.17
N ALA A 399 -2.33 -19.15 -28.49
CA ALA A 399 -3.44 -19.67 -29.31
C ALA A 399 -3.65 -21.17 -29.05
N SER A 400 -4.92 -21.52 -28.83
CA SER A 400 -5.36 -22.91 -28.85
C SER A 400 -5.31 -23.41 -30.29
N THR A 401 -4.41 -24.33 -30.63
CA THR A 401 -4.51 -25.12 -31.87
C THR A 401 -5.59 -26.21 -31.70
N SER A 402 -6.83 -25.82 -31.40
CA SER A 402 -7.97 -26.73 -31.40
C SER A 402 -8.76 -26.55 -32.69
N ASP A 403 -8.88 -27.63 -33.47
CA ASP A 403 -9.56 -27.71 -34.77
C ASP A 403 -11.07 -27.31 -34.76
N SER A 404 -11.61 -26.81 -33.64
CA SER A 404 -13.02 -26.44 -33.48
C SER A 404 -13.39 -25.05 -33.97
N VAL A 405 -12.42 -24.14 -34.19
CA VAL A 405 -12.69 -22.76 -34.65
C VAL A 405 -13.11 -22.74 -36.13
N VAL A 406 -12.61 -23.68 -36.93
CA VAL A 406 -12.93 -23.78 -38.37
C VAL A 406 -14.42 -24.11 -38.61
N ASP A 407 -15.08 -24.77 -37.65
CA ASP A 407 -16.50 -25.13 -37.71
C ASP A 407 -17.45 -23.98 -37.32
N LEU A 408 -16.97 -22.98 -36.58
CA LEU A 408 -17.76 -21.80 -36.20
C LEU A 408 -17.70 -20.70 -37.27
N GLU A 409 -16.54 -20.48 -37.88
CA GLU A 409 -16.40 -19.52 -38.99
C GLU A 409 -17.03 -20.06 -40.30
N SER A 410 -17.01 -21.37 -40.54
CA SER A 410 -17.68 -21.97 -41.72
C SER A 410 -19.20 -21.81 -41.73
N LYS A 411 -19.86 -21.59 -40.58
CA LYS A 411 -21.31 -21.40 -40.51
C LYS A 411 -21.78 -20.00 -40.90
N HIS A 412 -20.87 -19.03 -41.02
CA HIS A 412 -21.21 -17.64 -41.34
C HIS A 412 -20.83 -17.20 -42.77
N SER A 413 -20.30 -18.12 -43.59
CA SER A 413 -20.11 -17.90 -45.04
C SER A 413 -21.40 -18.23 -45.80
N PHE A 414 -22.00 -17.24 -46.47
CA PHE A 414 -23.17 -17.40 -47.35
C PHE A 414 -22.95 -18.40 -48.50
N PRO A 415 -24.02 -19.03 -49.05
CA PRO A 415 -23.93 -20.23 -49.88
C PRO A 415 -23.80 -19.89 -51.36
N ALA A 416 -22.97 -20.64 -52.08
CA ALA A 416 -23.01 -20.72 -53.54
C ALA A 416 -23.47 -22.11 -53.98
N SER A 417 -24.75 -22.18 -54.37
CA SER A 417 -25.36 -23.15 -55.30
C SER A 417 -25.49 -24.62 -54.86
N ASP A 418 -26.73 -24.98 -54.53
CA ASP A 418 -27.30 -26.33 -54.44
C ASP A 418 -27.19 -27.13 -55.78
N PRO A 419 -27.19 -28.49 -55.78
CA PRO A 419 -28.45 -29.22 -55.49
C PRO A 419 -28.37 -30.59 -54.79
N GLY A 420 -29.34 -30.81 -53.87
CA GLY A 420 -30.25 -31.97 -53.92
C GLY A 420 -30.17 -33.04 -52.80
N SER A 421 -31.37 -33.39 -52.29
CA SER A 421 -31.78 -34.60 -51.51
C SER A 421 -31.69 -34.46 -49.96
N VAL A 422 -32.66 -34.78 -49.09
CA VAL A 422 -33.98 -35.47 -49.05
C VAL A 422 -34.78 -34.88 -47.85
N PRO A 423 -36.13 -34.81 -47.84
CA PRO A 423 -36.89 -34.35 -46.66
C PRO A 423 -37.16 -35.48 -45.66
N GLY A 424 -36.79 -35.27 -44.40
CA GLY A 424 -37.26 -36.06 -43.26
C GLY A 424 -36.20 -36.37 -42.23
N GLU A 425 -36.01 -35.43 -41.28
CA GLU A 425 -35.76 -35.69 -39.86
C GLU A 425 -35.72 -34.31 -39.17
N GLU A 426 -36.79 -33.97 -38.47
CA GLU A 426 -36.82 -32.81 -37.57
C GLU A 426 -35.99 -33.15 -36.33
N GLU A 427 -34.76 -32.63 -36.26
CA GLU A 427 -34.08 -32.44 -34.98
C GLU A 427 -34.53 -31.10 -34.37
N PRO A 428 -34.96 -31.06 -33.10
CA PRO A 428 -35.32 -29.83 -32.42
C PRO A 428 -34.06 -29.14 -31.90
N THR A 429 -33.23 -28.57 -32.78
CA THR A 429 -32.14 -27.67 -32.39
C THR A 429 -32.56 -26.22 -32.64
N THR A 430 -33.43 -25.69 -31.78
CA THR A 430 -33.55 -24.24 -31.62
C THR A 430 -32.35 -23.74 -30.79
N THR A 431 -31.15 -23.77 -31.38
CA THR A 431 -29.99 -23.05 -30.85
C THR A 431 -30.27 -21.56 -31.01
N ARG A 432 -30.66 -20.89 -29.92
CA ARG A 432 -30.53 -19.42 -29.84
C ARG A 432 -29.05 -19.08 -30.12
N PRO A 433 -28.73 -18.18 -31.06
CA PRO A 433 -27.35 -17.80 -31.31
C PRO A 433 -26.76 -17.18 -30.04
N VAL A 434 -25.50 -17.52 -29.73
CA VAL A 434 -24.75 -16.84 -28.66
C VAL A 434 -24.34 -15.48 -29.22
N HIS A 435 -24.96 -14.39 -28.75
CA HIS A 435 -24.81 -13.05 -29.33
C HIS A 435 -23.73 -12.17 -28.66
N ILE A 436 -23.12 -12.61 -27.55
CA ILE A 436 -22.22 -11.78 -26.74
C ILE A 436 -20.92 -12.54 -26.46
N ASN A 437 -19.78 -11.95 -26.83
CA ASN A 437 -18.42 -12.50 -26.67
C ASN A 437 -17.51 -11.40 -26.09
N SER A 438 -16.61 -11.74 -25.15
CA SER A 438 -15.58 -10.81 -24.68
C SER A 438 -14.51 -10.52 -25.75
N GLY A 439 -14.28 -11.45 -26.68
CA GLY A 439 -13.29 -11.32 -27.74
C GLY A 439 -11.84 -11.38 -27.22
N ALA A 440 -10.93 -11.79 -28.09
CA ALA A 440 -9.50 -11.84 -27.84
C ALA A 440 -8.73 -11.68 -29.16
N PRO A 441 -7.45 -11.27 -29.12
CA PRO A 441 -6.56 -11.33 -30.27
C PRO A 441 -6.46 -12.77 -30.80
N ALA A 442 -6.47 -12.94 -32.13
CA ALA A 442 -6.52 -14.28 -32.76
C ALA A 442 -5.40 -15.23 -32.30
N ASN A 443 -4.22 -14.69 -32.01
CA ASN A 443 -3.05 -15.41 -31.52
C ASN A 443 -3.08 -15.77 -30.03
N ALA A 444 -4.10 -15.34 -29.29
CA ALA A 444 -4.31 -15.63 -27.88
C ALA A 444 -5.74 -16.12 -27.58
N SER A 445 -6.62 -16.24 -28.58
CA SER A 445 -8.03 -16.62 -28.37
C SER A 445 -8.18 -18.07 -27.91
N LYS A 446 -9.03 -18.25 -26.90
CA LYS A 446 -9.49 -19.49 -26.29
C LYS A 446 -10.95 -19.31 -25.82
N PRO A 447 -11.93 -19.32 -26.76
CA PRO A 447 -13.32 -19.06 -26.44
C PRO A 447 -13.95 -20.20 -25.63
N VAL A 448 -14.59 -19.86 -24.51
CA VAL A 448 -15.23 -20.79 -23.58
C VAL A 448 -16.71 -20.43 -23.44
N PRO A 449 -17.66 -21.34 -23.74
CA PRO A 449 -19.08 -21.10 -23.52
C PRO A 449 -19.42 -21.17 -22.03
N VAL A 450 -20.08 -20.13 -21.52
CA VAL A 450 -20.57 -20.07 -20.14
C VAL A 450 -22.09 -19.94 -20.15
N THR A 451 -22.76 -20.61 -19.22
CA THR A 451 -24.22 -20.54 -19.05
C THR A 451 -24.53 -20.00 -17.66
N THR A 452 -25.29 -18.91 -17.58
CA THR A 452 -25.73 -18.32 -16.31
C THR A 452 -26.78 -19.21 -15.63
N PRO A 453 -27.02 -19.02 -14.31
CA PRO A 453 -28.14 -19.66 -13.61
C PRO A 453 -29.52 -19.36 -14.23
N SER A 454 -29.69 -18.23 -14.91
CA SER A 454 -30.91 -17.86 -15.64
C SER A 454 -31.05 -18.54 -17.01
N GLY A 455 -30.03 -19.28 -17.47
CA GLY A 455 -29.99 -19.98 -18.75
C GLY A 455 -29.51 -19.14 -19.93
N GLU A 456 -29.01 -17.92 -19.68
CA GLU A 456 -28.36 -17.09 -20.71
C GLU A 456 -26.97 -17.63 -21.02
N LYS A 457 -26.52 -17.44 -22.27
CA LYS A 457 -25.24 -17.96 -22.75
C LYS A 457 -24.39 -16.85 -23.32
N TYR A 458 -23.10 -16.87 -22.99
CA TYR A 458 -22.08 -15.99 -23.56
C TYR A 458 -20.78 -16.74 -23.78
N ILE A 459 -19.87 -16.15 -24.56
CA ILE A 459 -18.51 -16.64 -24.73
C ILE A 459 -17.56 -15.79 -23.90
N LEU A 460 -16.78 -16.44 -23.03
CA LEU A 460 -15.68 -15.85 -22.30
C LEU A 460 -14.36 -16.22 -22.98
N ASP A 461 -13.45 -15.27 -23.14
CA ASP A 461 -12.15 -15.45 -23.79
C ASP A 461 -11.05 -14.74 -22.99
N ASN A 462 -9.79 -15.00 -23.34
CA ASN A 462 -8.62 -14.31 -22.81
C ASN A 462 -8.75 -12.80 -23.02
N GLY A 463 -8.42 -12.01 -22.00
CA GLY A 463 -8.59 -10.56 -22.03
C GLY A 463 -9.95 -10.03 -21.55
N ALA A 464 -10.91 -10.91 -21.24
CA ALA A 464 -12.17 -10.49 -20.64
C ALA A 464 -11.93 -9.67 -19.37
N VAL A 465 -12.66 -8.56 -19.22
CA VAL A 465 -12.72 -7.80 -17.96
C VAL A 465 -13.73 -8.51 -17.08
N THR A 466 -13.26 -9.22 -16.06
CA THR A 466 -14.14 -9.99 -15.15
C THR A 466 -14.37 -9.29 -13.82
N LEU A 467 -13.61 -8.23 -13.53
CA LEU A 467 -13.76 -7.38 -12.36
C LEU A 467 -13.55 -5.91 -12.75
N ALA A 468 -14.52 -5.06 -12.44
CA ALA A 468 -14.46 -3.62 -12.60
C ALA A 468 -14.78 -2.93 -11.25
N ALA A 469 -13.81 -2.25 -10.65
CA ALA A 469 -13.94 -1.73 -9.29
C ALA A 469 -13.64 -0.23 -9.18
N ILE A 470 -14.64 0.54 -8.76
CA ILE A 470 -14.43 1.91 -8.27
C ILE A 470 -14.06 1.78 -6.79
N THR A 471 -12.80 2.04 -6.44
CA THR A 471 -12.21 1.73 -5.13
C THR A 471 -11.04 2.67 -4.83
N SER A 472 -10.38 2.47 -3.69
CA SER A 472 -9.20 3.20 -3.22
C SER A 472 -9.43 4.65 -2.82
N CYS A 473 -8.75 5.06 -1.74
CA CYS A 473 -8.62 6.47 -1.36
C CYS A 473 -7.98 7.33 -2.46
N THR A 474 -7.19 6.75 -3.38
CA THR A 474 -6.51 7.48 -4.46
C THR A 474 -7.47 8.30 -5.32
N ASN A 475 -8.60 7.70 -5.70
CA ASN A 475 -9.58 8.32 -6.60
C ASN A 475 -10.92 8.62 -5.92
N THR A 476 -11.34 7.84 -4.91
CA THR A 476 -12.65 8.07 -4.26
C THR A 476 -12.70 9.32 -3.38
N SER A 477 -11.54 9.85 -3.00
CA SER A 477 -11.38 11.15 -2.35
C SER A 477 -11.51 12.34 -3.31
N ASN A 478 -11.60 12.09 -4.61
CA ASN A 478 -11.64 13.10 -5.65
C ASN A 478 -13.05 13.19 -6.26
N PRO A 479 -13.85 14.21 -5.86
CA PRO A 479 -15.23 14.27 -6.30
C PRO A 479 -15.39 14.48 -7.80
N SER A 480 -14.44 15.14 -8.48
CA SER A 480 -14.53 15.38 -9.92
C SER A 480 -14.55 14.08 -10.71
N VAL A 481 -13.66 13.12 -10.39
CA VAL A 481 -13.64 11.82 -11.09
C VAL A 481 -14.79 10.91 -10.64
N MET A 482 -15.26 11.03 -9.41
CA MET A 482 -16.40 10.29 -8.89
C MET A 482 -17.72 10.73 -9.53
N ILE A 483 -17.96 12.03 -9.63
CA ILE A 483 -19.11 12.62 -10.35
C ILE A 483 -19.03 12.29 -11.84
N ALA A 484 -17.83 12.37 -12.45
CA ALA A 484 -17.65 11.96 -13.84
C ALA A 484 -18.04 10.48 -14.06
N ALA A 485 -17.69 9.58 -13.14
CA ALA A 485 -18.09 8.17 -13.21
C ALA A 485 -19.62 8.03 -13.19
N GLY A 486 -20.29 8.68 -12.23
CA GLY A 486 -21.75 8.66 -12.18
C GLY A 486 -22.39 9.22 -13.46
N LEU A 487 -21.85 10.31 -14.02
CA LEU A 487 -22.36 10.89 -15.27
C LEU A 487 -22.18 9.95 -16.47
N VAL A 488 -21.05 9.23 -16.56
CA VAL A 488 -20.89 8.17 -17.57
C VAL A 488 -21.94 7.08 -17.37
N ALA A 489 -22.22 6.68 -16.13
CA ALA A 489 -23.25 5.69 -15.84
C ALA A 489 -24.66 6.17 -16.27
N ARG A 490 -25.02 7.41 -15.93
CA ARG A 490 -26.28 8.05 -16.34
C ARG A 490 -26.45 8.04 -17.85
N LYS A 491 -25.46 8.58 -18.57
CA LYS A 491 -25.51 8.68 -20.03
C LYS A 491 -25.54 7.31 -20.70
N ALA A 492 -24.82 6.32 -20.16
CA ALA A 492 -24.88 4.94 -20.64
C ALA A 492 -26.28 4.34 -20.46
N LEU A 493 -26.93 4.54 -19.31
CA LEU A 493 -28.28 4.06 -19.03
C LEU A 493 -29.35 4.75 -19.89
N GLU A 494 -29.25 6.06 -20.08
CA GLU A 494 -30.14 6.83 -20.98
C GLU A 494 -30.06 6.29 -22.42
N LYS A 495 -28.89 5.80 -22.82
CA LYS A 495 -28.67 5.12 -24.10
C LYS A 495 -29.07 3.64 -24.10
N GLY A 496 -29.45 3.06 -22.96
CA GLY A 496 -29.86 1.66 -22.83
C GLY A 496 -28.71 0.66 -22.72
N LEU A 497 -27.49 1.12 -22.45
CA LEU A 497 -26.34 0.25 -22.24
C LEU A 497 -26.40 -0.42 -20.86
N LYS A 498 -25.77 -1.59 -20.76
CA LYS A 498 -25.54 -2.36 -19.54
C LYS A 498 -24.12 -2.92 -19.55
N GLN A 499 -23.57 -3.15 -18.37
CA GLN A 499 -22.33 -3.89 -18.18
C GLN A 499 -22.46 -5.31 -18.74
N LYS A 500 -21.34 -5.91 -19.17
CA LYS A 500 -21.36 -7.31 -19.65
C LYS A 500 -21.63 -8.29 -18.50
N PRO A 501 -22.33 -9.42 -18.74
CA PRO A 501 -22.80 -10.31 -17.68
C PRO A 501 -21.69 -11.05 -16.91
N TRP A 502 -20.47 -11.12 -17.46
CA TRP A 502 -19.31 -11.72 -16.79
C TRP A 502 -18.51 -10.73 -15.93
N VAL A 503 -18.90 -9.46 -15.87
CA VAL A 503 -18.18 -8.41 -15.15
C VAL A 503 -18.74 -8.28 -13.73
N LYS A 504 -17.92 -8.59 -12.72
CA LYS A 504 -18.19 -8.21 -11.33
C LYS A 504 -17.95 -6.70 -11.18
N THR A 505 -19.01 -5.93 -10.95
CA THR A 505 -18.93 -4.48 -10.69
C THR A 505 -19.02 -4.19 -9.19
N THR A 506 -18.19 -3.27 -8.69
CA THR A 506 -18.18 -2.88 -7.26
C THR A 506 -17.88 -1.39 -7.07
N LEU A 507 -18.53 -0.78 -6.07
CA LEU A 507 -18.24 0.57 -5.59
C LEU A 507 -17.82 0.50 -4.12
N GLY A 508 -16.58 0.89 -3.81
CA GLY A 508 -16.04 0.98 -2.45
C GLY A 508 -15.61 2.41 -2.14
N PRO A 509 -16.52 3.29 -1.69
CA PRO A 509 -16.20 4.69 -1.40
C PRO A 509 -15.28 4.82 -0.19
N GLY A 510 -14.37 5.79 -0.22
CA GLY A 510 -13.46 6.03 0.91
C GLY A 510 -14.02 6.90 2.03
N SER A 511 -15.24 7.45 1.91
CA SER A 511 -15.99 8.02 3.04
C SER A 511 -17.49 8.05 2.74
N LYS A 512 -18.32 8.24 3.78
CA LYS A 512 -19.77 8.42 3.63
C LYS A 512 -20.18 9.70 2.90
N VAL A 513 -19.29 10.70 2.85
CA VAL A 513 -19.54 11.95 2.11
C VAL A 513 -19.71 11.68 0.61
N VAL A 514 -19.03 10.65 0.09
CA VAL A 514 -19.18 10.20 -1.31
C VAL A 514 -20.61 9.78 -1.60
N THR A 515 -21.18 8.97 -0.72
CA THR A 515 -22.57 8.53 -0.84
C THR A 515 -23.53 9.70 -0.74
N ASP A 516 -23.31 10.63 0.21
CA ASP A 516 -24.18 11.80 0.38
C ASP A 516 -24.27 12.66 -0.90
N TYR A 517 -23.16 12.89 -1.62
CA TYR A 517 -23.21 13.68 -2.86
C TYR A 517 -23.76 12.88 -4.04
N TYR A 518 -23.59 11.54 -4.08
CA TYR A 518 -24.21 10.70 -5.09
C TYR A 518 -25.73 10.64 -4.93
N GLU A 519 -26.22 10.45 -3.71
CA GLU A 519 -27.66 10.50 -3.40
C GLU A 519 -28.26 11.87 -3.74
N LYS A 520 -27.57 12.95 -3.37
CA LYS A 520 -28.05 14.32 -3.67
C LYS A 520 -28.08 14.65 -5.16
N SER A 521 -27.17 14.07 -5.95
CA SER A 521 -27.13 14.25 -7.42
C SER A 521 -27.97 13.22 -8.18
N GLY A 522 -28.50 12.19 -7.51
CA GLY A 522 -29.21 11.04 -8.08
C GLY A 522 -28.30 10.06 -8.84
N LEU A 523 -26.98 10.24 -8.77
CA LEU A 523 -26.00 9.41 -9.46
C LEU A 523 -25.80 8.04 -8.81
N ASP A 524 -26.21 7.86 -7.55
CA ASP A 524 -26.25 6.56 -6.88
C ASP A 524 -27.11 5.58 -7.67
N LYS A 525 -28.31 6.00 -8.10
CA LYS A 525 -29.24 5.18 -8.89
C LYS A 525 -28.74 4.89 -10.29
N ASP A 526 -28.02 5.84 -10.88
CA ASP A 526 -27.38 5.65 -12.17
C ASP A 526 -26.25 4.60 -12.08
N LEU A 527 -25.45 4.62 -11.01
CA LEU A 527 -24.40 3.62 -10.76
C LEU A 527 -24.99 2.23 -10.45
N GLU A 528 -25.99 2.16 -9.58
CA GLU A 528 -26.74 0.92 -9.27
C GLU A 528 -27.36 0.30 -10.53
N GLY A 529 -27.87 1.14 -11.44
CA GLY A 529 -28.42 0.70 -12.72
C GLY A 529 -27.42 -0.02 -13.64
N LEU A 530 -26.12 0.19 -13.45
CA LEU A 530 -25.02 -0.55 -14.11
C LEU A 530 -24.37 -1.61 -13.19
N GLY A 531 -24.95 -1.88 -12.03
CA GLY A 531 -24.46 -2.87 -11.07
C GLY A 531 -23.38 -2.37 -10.11
N PHE A 532 -22.99 -1.10 -10.16
CA PHE A 532 -22.01 -0.51 -9.24
C PHE A 532 -22.65 -0.18 -7.88
N TYR A 533 -23.07 -1.22 -7.16
CA TYR A 533 -23.57 -1.10 -5.80
C TYR A 533 -22.43 -0.85 -4.82
N THR A 534 -22.72 -0.06 -3.79
CA THR A 534 -21.80 0.13 -2.66
C THR A 534 -21.62 -1.21 -1.94
N VAL A 535 -20.38 -1.67 -1.85
CA VAL A 535 -20.04 -2.95 -1.19
C VAL A 535 -19.45 -2.78 0.21
N GLY A 536 -18.95 -1.59 0.54
CA GLY A 536 -18.32 -1.28 1.82
C GLY A 536 -17.58 0.05 1.80
N TYR A 537 -17.44 0.69 2.96
CA TYR A 537 -16.58 1.87 3.16
C TYR A 537 -15.21 1.41 3.68
N GLY A 538 -14.32 1.04 2.77
CA GLY A 538 -13.00 0.49 3.10
C GLY A 538 -12.17 0.16 1.87
N CYS A 539 -10.94 -0.30 2.10
CA CYS A 539 -9.96 -0.57 1.05
C CYS A 539 -10.44 -1.60 0.02
N THR A 540 -11.28 -2.57 0.42
CA THR A 540 -11.94 -3.54 -0.46
C THR A 540 -11.01 -4.10 -1.56
N ILE A 541 -11.34 -3.89 -2.84
CA ILE A 541 -10.59 -4.44 -3.97
C ILE A 541 -9.17 -3.86 -4.03
N CYS A 542 -8.94 -2.62 -3.60
CA CYS A 542 -7.61 -1.98 -3.63
C CYS A 542 -6.55 -2.76 -2.84
N ILE A 543 -6.95 -3.44 -1.76
CA ILE A 543 -6.06 -4.27 -0.93
C ILE A 543 -6.10 -5.76 -1.29
N GLY A 544 -6.92 -6.15 -2.27
CA GLY A 544 -7.15 -7.55 -2.65
C GLY A 544 -8.32 -8.22 -1.94
N ASN A 545 -9.10 -7.48 -1.15
CA ASN A 545 -10.34 -7.97 -0.52
C ASN A 545 -11.50 -7.97 -1.52
N SER A 546 -11.28 -8.56 -2.68
CA SER A 546 -12.22 -8.59 -3.79
C SER A 546 -13.37 -9.57 -3.60
N GLY A 547 -13.27 -10.52 -2.66
CA GLY A 547 -14.24 -11.60 -2.52
C GLY A 547 -14.26 -12.55 -3.73
N PRO A 548 -15.20 -13.51 -3.81
CA PRO A 548 -15.30 -14.40 -4.95
C PRO A 548 -15.71 -13.65 -6.23
N LEU A 549 -15.24 -14.09 -7.40
CA LEU A 549 -15.83 -13.71 -8.68
C LEU A 549 -17.21 -14.40 -8.85
N ILE A 550 -17.89 -14.09 -9.95
CA ILE A 550 -19.10 -14.81 -10.37
C ILE A 550 -18.75 -16.30 -10.52
N GLU A 551 -19.54 -17.19 -9.94
CA GLU A 551 -19.21 -18.62 -9.78
C GLU A 551 -18.92 -19.30 -11.12
N GLU A 552 -19.81 -19.15 -12.10
CA GLU A 552 -19.64 -19.73 -13.44
C GLU A 552 -18.46 -19.12 -14.22
N VAL A 553 -18.11 -17.86 -13.94
CA VAL A 553 -16.94 -17.18 -14.54
C VAL A 553 -15.66 -17.73 -13.91
N SER A 554 -15.62 -17.84 -12.58
CA SER A 554 -14.49 -18.42 -11.85
C SER A 554 -14.24 -19.88 -12.26
N ALA A 555 -15.30 -20.68 -12.41
CA ALA A 555 -15.20 -22.04 -12.93
C ALA A 555 -14.60 -22.08 -14.34
N ALA A 556 -15.12 -21.26 -15.26
CA ALA A 556 -14.60 -21.17 -16.64
C ALA A 556 -13.13 -20.74 -16.69
N ILE A 557 -12.72 -19.79 -15.85
CA ILE A 557 -11.32 -19.34 -15.75
C ILE A 557 -10.43 -20.50 -15.30
N ASN A 558 -10.80 -21.18 -14.22
CA ASN A 558 -9.97 -22.20 -13.60
C ASN A 558 -9.91 -23.50 -14.42
N ASP A 559 -11.04 -23.96 -14.97
CA ASP A 559 -11.11 -25.19 -15.77
C ASP A 559 -10.39 -25.08 -17.12
N HIS A 560 -10.31 -23.86 -17.65
CA HIS A 560 -9.69 -23.59 -18.96
C HIS A 560 -8.44 -22.71 -18.89
N ASP A 561 -7.93 -22.40 -17.70
CA ASP A 561 -6.74 -21.57 -17.49
C ASP A 561 -6.76 -20.22 -18.26
N LEU A 562 -7.91 -19.53 -18.27
CA LEU A 562 -8.06 -18.28 -19.00
C LEU A 562 -7.21 -17.15 -18.37
N ALA A 563 -6.61 -16.33 -19.22
CA ALA A 563 -5.90 -15.12 -18.84
C ALA A 563 -6.87 -13.92 -18.89
N VAL A 564 -7.65 -13.74 -17.81
CA VAL A 564 -8.61 -12.64 -17.67
C VAL A 564 -8.03 -11.43 -16.93
N THR A 565 -8.79 -10.34 -16.94
CA THR A 565 -8.33 -9.01 -16.51
C THR A 565 -9.24 -8.40 -15.43
N ALA A 566 -8.67 -7.55 -14.59
CA ALA A 566 -9.41 -6.63 -13.72
C ALA A 566 -9.04 -5.18 -14.04
N VAL A 567 -10.02 -4.28 -13.96
CA VAL A 567 -9.83 -2.83 -14.12
C VAL A 567 -10.30 -2.15 -12.84
N LEU A 568 -9.43 -1.36 -12.21
CA LEU A 568 -9.72 -0.72 -10.94
C LEU A 568 -9.16 0.70 -10.84
N SER A 569 -9.80 1.54 -10.03
CA SER A 569 -9.33 2.89 -9.70
C SER A 569 -8.38 2.91 -8.49
N GLY A 570 -7.59 1.84 -8.33
CA GLY A 570 -6.58 1.72 -7.30
C GLY A 570 -5.24 2.37 -7.67
N ASN A 571 -4.21 2.05 -6.88
CA ASN A 571 -2.83 2.49 -7.09
C ASN A 571 -1.86 1.32 -7.31
N ARG A 572 -2.28 0.06 -7.09
CA ARG A 572 -1.45 -1.14 -7.27
C ARG A 572 -2.17 -2.20 -8.09
N ASN A 573 -1.43 -2.83 -8.99
CA ASN A 573 -1.91 -3.81 -9.96
C ASN A 573 -0.95 -5.01 -10.11
N PHE A 574 -0.15 -5.30 -9.07
CA PHE A 574 0.74 -6.45 -9.06
C PHE A 574 0.01 -7.78 -9.26
N GLU A 575 0.66 -8.73 -9.90
CA GLU A 575 0.11 -10.07 -10.11
C GLU A 575 -0.23 -10.75 -8.77
N GLY A 576 -1.39 -11.41 -8.70
CA GLY A 576 -1.87 -12.09 -7.48
C GLY A 576 -2.37 -11.15 -6.36
N ARG A 577 -2.37 -9.83 -6.57
CA ARG A 577 -2.82 -8.85 -5.56
C ARG A 577 -4.33 -8.69 -5.50
N ILE A 578 -4.99 -8.58 -6.65
CA ILE A 578 -6.39 -8.12 -6.75
C ILE A 578 -7.39 -9.25 -6.54
N SER A 579 -7.22 -10.36 -7.27
CA SER A 579 -8.03 -11.56 -7.17
C SER A 579 -7.17 -12.77 -7.56
N PRO A 580 -7.33 -13.94 -6.92
CA PRO A 580 -6.60 -15.15 -7.30
C PRO A 580 -6.93 -15.63 -8.72
N ASP A 581 -8.12 -15.31 -9.24
CA ASP A 581 -8.57 -15.73 -10.57
C ASP A 581 -8.03 -14.82 -11.71
N VAL A 582 -7.41 -13.68 -11.37
CA VAL A 582 -7.03 -12.64 -12.35
C VAL A 582 -5.52 -12.56 -12.52
N LYS A 583 -5.04 -12.74 -13.77
CA LYS A 583 -3.60 -12.70 -14.11
C LYS A 583 -3.10 -11.29 -14.47
N MET A 584 -3.98 -10.41 -14.92
CA MET A 584 -3.62 -9.06 -15.41
C MET A 584 -4.53 -7.99 -14.80
N ASN A 585 -3.95 -6.89 -14.32
CA ASN A 585 -4.69 -5.84 -13.63
C ASN A 585 -4.35 -4.46 -14.19
N TYR A 586 -5.35 -3.62 -14.40
CA TYR A 586 -5.19 -2.28 -14.96
C TYR A 586 -5.71 -1.21 -14.00
N LEU A 587 -4.89 -0.18 -13.79
CA LEU A 587 -5.27 1.04 -13.09
C LEU A 587 -5.89 2.02 -14.08
N ALA A 588 -7.07 2.53 -13.76
CA ALA A 588 -7.79 3.47 -14.61
C ALA A 588 -8.61 4.45 -13.77
N SER A 589 -8.99 5.59 -14.35
CA SER A 589 -9.89 6.53 -13.67
C SER A 589 -11.27 5.90 -13.43
N PRO A 590 -12.03 6.30 -12.39
CA PRO A 590 -13.39 5.82 -12.16
C PRO A 590 -14.33 5.81 -13.39
N PRO A 591 -14.39 6.85 -14.26
CA PRO A 591 -15.19 6.78 -15.47
C PRO A 591 -14.67 5.73 -16.49
N LEU A 592 -13.35 5.52 -16.60
CA LEU A 592 -12.79 4.46 -17.44
C LEU A 592 -13.08 3.06 -16.90
N VAL A 593 -13.14 2.88 -15.57
CA VAL A 593 -13.59 1.61 -14.98
C VAL A 593 -14.99 1.25 -15.47
N ILE A 594 -15.92 2.22 -15.53
CA ILE A 594 -17.26 2.00 -16.07
C ILE A 594 -17.20 1.71 -17.57
N ALA A 595 -16.39 2.45 -18.33
CA ALA A 595 -16.22 2.23 -19.76
C ALA A 595 -15.75 0.80 -20.08
N TYR A 596 -14.76 0.28 -19.34
CA TYR A 596 -14.27 -1.09 -19.48
C TYR A 596 -15.28 -2.14 -18.98
N ALA A 597 -16.16 -1.82 -18.02
CA ALA A 597 -17.26 -2.70 -17.62
C ALA A 597 -18.33 -2.83 -18.71
N LEU A 598 -18.58 -1.74 -19.46
CA LEU A 598 -19.48 -1.73 -20.62
C LEU A 598 -18.88 -2.49 -21.81
N ALA A 599 -17.58 -2.29 -22.09
CA ALA A 599 -16.85 -3.01 -23.13
C ALA A 599 -16.73 -4.52 -22.80
N GLY A 600 -16.36 -4.84 -21.56
CA GLY A 600 -16.19 -6.20 -21.04
C GLY A 600 -14.89 -6.91 -21.46
N SER A 601 -13.95 -6.20 -22.09
CA SER A 601 -12.67 -6.74 -22.55
C SER A 601 -11.59 -5.65 -22.63
N MET A 602 -10.34 -6.04 -22.42
CA MET A 602 -9.18 -5.18 -22.69
C MET A 602 -8.83 -5.14 -24.19
N HIS A 603 -9.35 -6.06 -25.00
CA HIS A 603 -9.19 -6.03 -26.46
C HIS A 603 -10.23 -5.10 -27.11
N PHE A 604 -10.21 -3.82 -26.72
CA PHE A 604 -11.21 -2.83 -27.10
C PHE A 604 -10.56 -1.48 -27.44
N ASP A 605 -10.96 -0.87 -28.56
CA ASP A 605 -10.52 0.46 -29.00
C ASP A 605 -11.66 1.46 -28.82
N PHE A 606 -11.55 2.36 -27.84
CA PHE A 606 -12.60 3.34 -27.55
C PHE A 606 -12.84 4.40 -28.64
N GLU A 607 -11.93 4.54 -29.60
CA GLU A 607 -12.12 5.46 -30.73
C GLU A 607 -12.99 4.84 -31.83
N ASN A 608 -12.81 3.54 -32.07
CA ASN A 608 -13.38 2.85 -33.24
C ASN A 608 -14.43 1.78 -32.90
N ASP A 609 -14.38 1.20 -31.70
CA ASP A 609 -15.27 0.13 -31.28
C ASP A 609 -16.51 0.71 -30.53
N SER A 610 -17.69 0.18 -30.85
CA SER A 610 -18.97 0.55 -30.23
C SER A 610 -19.12 -0.16 -28.88
N LEU A 611 -19.55 0.56 -27.83
CA LEU A 611 -19.86 0.00 -26.51
C LEU A 611 -21.14 -0.86 -26.55
N GLY A 612 -21.98 -0.62 -27.54
CA GLY A 612 -23.23 -1.34 -27.77
C GLY A 612 -24.19 -0.55 -28.64
N LYS A 613 -25.35 -1.15 -28.92
CA LYS A 613 -26.43 -0.48 -29.61
C LYS A 613 -27.29 0.30 -28.61
N GLY A 614 -27.60 1.55 -28.94
CA GLY A 614 -28.51 2.38 -28.19
C GLY A 614 -29.95 1.89 -28.29
N THR A 615 -30.85 2.47 -27.49
CA THR A 615 -32.31 2.24 -27.59
C THR A 615 -32.90 2.65 -28.95
N ASP A 616 -32.21 3.51 -29.69
CA ASP A 616 -32.49 3.93 -31.06
C ASP A 616 -31.93 2.98 -32.13
N GLY A 617 -31.13 1.98 -31.74
CA GLY A 617 -30.46 1.04 -32.64
C GLY A 617 -29.13 1.52 -33.23
N GLU A 618 -28.70 2.74 -32.88
CA GLU A 618 -27.44 3.32 -33.34
C GLU A 618 -26.25 2.85 -32.48
N ASP A 619 -25.03 2.93 -33.02
CA ASP A 619 -23.82 2.64 -32.26
C ASP A 619 -23.54 3.74 -31.23
N VAL A 620 -23.20 3.33 -30.01
CA VAL A 620 -22.83 4.23 -28.91
C VAL A 620 -21.34 4.08 -28.64
N PHE A 621 -20.59 5.18 -28.78
CA PHE A 621 -19.16 5.25 -28.53
C PHE A 621 -18.85 5.92 -27.19
N LEU A 622 -17.61 5.80 -26.70
CA LEU A 622 -17.21 6.44 -25.43
C LEU A 622 -17.46 7.95 -25.44
N LYS A 623 -17.15 8.62 -26.56
CA LYS A 623 -17.36 10.07 -26.74
C LYS A 623 -18.82 10.51 -26.58
N ASP A 624 -19.78 9.61 -26.79
CA ASP A 624 -21.21 9.92 -26.72
C ASP A 624 -21.71 9.94 -25.27
N ILE A 625 -20.98 9.29 -24.35
CA ILE A 625 -21.32 9.18 -22.93
C ILE A 625 -20.31 9.86 -22.00
N TRP A 626 -19.18 10.35 -22.53
CA TRP A 626 -18.18 11.04 -21.73
C TRP A 626 -18.66 12.43 -21.30
N PRO A 627 -18.57 12.79 -20.00
CA PRO A 627 -19.02 14.08 -19.52
C PRO A 627 -18.03 15.20 -19.88
N THR A 628 -18.55 16.39 -20.11
CA THR A 628 -17.74 17.60 -20.24
C THR A 628 -17.30 18.10 -18.86
N THR A 629 -16.20 18.86 -18.81
CA THR A 629 -15.72 19.49 -17.56
C THR A 629 -16.79 20.37 -16.90
N ALA A 630 -17.61 21.05 -17.71
CA ALA A 630 -18.68 21.91 -17.21
C ALA A 630 -19.81 21.12 -16.52
N GLU A 631 -20.23 19.99 -17.11
CA GLU A 631 -21.24 19.11 -16.49
C GLU A 631 -20.76 18.55 -15.15
N VAL A 632 -19.48 18.18 -15.06
CA VAL A 632 -18.88 17.69 -13.80
C VAL A 632 -18.85 18.81 -12.75
N GLN A 633 -18.39 20.00 -13.12
CA GLN A 633 -18.28 21.12 -12.18
C GLN A 633 -19.65 21.57 -11.65
N GLU A 634 -20.67 21.64 -12.51
CA GLU A 634 -22.03 22.01 -12.09
C GLU A 634 -22.60 21.04 -11.04
N LEU A 635 -22.37 19.73 -11.20
CA LEU A 635 -22.79 18.74 -10.21
C LEU A 635 -21.94 18.79 -8.94
N VAL A 636 -20.64 19.05 -9.04
CA VAL A 636 -19.78 19.25 -7.86
C VAL A 636 -20.30 20.42 -7.03
N ASP A 637 -20.53 21.58 -7.66
CA ASP A 637 -20.98 22.81 -6.98
C ASP A 637 -22.38 22.67 -6.36
N SER A 638 -23.27 21.89 -6.98
CA SER A 638 -24.64 21.72 -6.52
C SER A 638 -24.81 20.58 -5.50
N SER A 639 -23.99 19.53 -5.57
CA SER A 639 -24.14 18.32 -4.74
C SER A 639 -23.24 18.29 -3.50
N ILE A 640 -22.09 18.95 -3.52
CA ILE A 640 -21.11 18.91 -2.42
C ILE A 640 -21.23 20.16 -1.55
N SER A 641 -21.19 20.00 -0.24
CA SER A 641 -21.42 21.09 0.72
C SER A 641 -20.66 20.88 2.03
N ARG A 642 -20.34 21.99 2.71
CA ARG A 642 -19.66 21.98 4.02
C ARG A 642 -20.44 21.20 5.07
N GLU A 643 -21.75 21.29 5.02
CA GLU A 643 -22.67 20.66 5.96
C GLU A 643 -22.60 19.13 5.90
N GLN A 644 -22.35 18.53 4.73
CA GLN A 644 -22.16 17.09 4.60
C GLN A 644 -20.91 16.62 5.37
N PHE A 645 -19.78 17.31 5.20
CA PHE A 645 -18.56 16.99 5.95
C PHE A 645 -18.76 17.14 7.47
N ILE A 646 -19.32 18.27 7.91
CA ILE A 646 -19.61 18.50 9.34
C ILE A 646 -20.50 17.38 9.90
N LYS A 647 -21.58 17.03 9.18
CA LYS A 647 -22.51 15.98 9.60
C LYS A 647 -21.81 14.62 9.71
N GLN A 648 -21.16 14.17 8.64
CA GLN A 648 -20.56 12.83 8.58
C GLN A 648 -19.40 12.66 9.56
N TYR A 649 -18.62 13.70 9.80
CA TYR A 649 -17.47 13.64 10.70
C TYR A 649 -17.77 13.99 12.17
N SER A 650 -18.96 14.50 12.49
CA SER A 650 -19.34 14.80 13.89
C SER A 650 -19.35 13.59 14.81
N THR A 651 -19.58 12.38 14.28
CA THR A 651 -19.67 11.11 15.02
C THR A 651 -18.61 10.10 14.59
N VAL A 652 -17.51 10.55 13.97
CA VAL A 652 -16.50 9.69 13.33
C VAL A 652 -15.88 8.64 14.28
N PHE A 653 -15.78 8.94 15.58
CA PHE A 653 -15.20 8.05 16.59
C PHE A 653 -16.25 7.22 17.36
N GLU A 654 -17.54 7.42 17.12
CA GLU A 654 -18.58 6.79 17.93
C GLU A 654 -18.86 5.32 17.54
N GLY A 655 -18.86 5.04 16.23
CA GLY A 655 -19.25 3.74 15.69
C GLY A 655 -20.76 3.46 15.74
N ASP A 656 -21.18 2.37 15.12
CA ASP A 656 -22.57 1.89 15.17
C ASP A 656 -22.85 1.11 16.46
N GLU A 657 -24.10 0.64 16.63
CA GLU A 657 -24.50 -0.14 17.81
C GLU A 657 -23.70 -1.45 17.95
N ARG A 658 -23.27 -2.06 16.83
CA ARG A 658 -22.42 -3.25 16.86
C ARG A 658 -21.08 -2.94 17.50
N TRP A 659 -20.40 -1.86 17.07
CA TRP A 659 -19.16 -1.40 17.70
C TRP A 659 -19.35 -1.06 19.19
N LYS A 660 -20.39 -0.28 19.51
CA LYS A 660 -20.67 0.17 20.89
C LYS A 660 -21.06 -0.96 21.85
N SER A 661 -21.54 -2.10 21.34
CA SER A 661 -21.96 -3.27 22.13
C SER A 661 -20.88 -4.32 22.38
N LEU A 662 -19.70 -4.20 21.75
CA LEU A 662 -18.60 -5.15 21.95
C LEU A 662 -18.14 -5.21 23.42
N PRO A 663 -18.01 -6.38 24.05
CA PRO A 663 -17.47 -6.46 25.39
C PRO A 663 -16.00 -6.00 25.41
N THR A 664 -15.63 -5.17 26.39
CA THR A 664 -14.23 -4.74 26.60
C THR A 664 -13.84 -4.92 28.05
N PRO A 665 -12.68 -5.53 28.36
CA PRO A 665 -12.14 -5.54 29.71
C PRO A 665 -11.70 -4.13 30.15
N ASP A 666 -11.76 -3.86 31.46
CA ASP A 666 -11.41 -2.56 32.05
C ASP A 666 -9.93 -2.48 32.52
N ASP A 667 -9.20 -3.59 32.46
CA ASP A 667 -7.82 -3.67 32.97
C ASP A 667 -6.79 -3.04 32.02
N ALA A 668 -5.76 -2.42 32.59
CA ALA A 668 -4.65 -1.81 31.83
C ALA A 668 -3.71 -2.85 31.19
N ILE A 669 -3.65 -4.07 31.72
CA ILE A 669 -2.90 -5.19 31.16
C ILE A 669 -3.90 -6.10 30.44
N PHE A 670 -3.61 -6.39 29.17
CA PHE A 670 -4.46 -7.25 28.36
C PHE A 670 -4.46 -8.70 28.90
N GLN A 671 -5.65 -9.29 29.03
CA GLN A 671 -5.79 -10.69 29.43
C GLN A 671 -5.76 -11.57 28.17
N TRP A 672 -4.64 -12.23 27.91
CA TRP A 672 -4.50 -13.11 26.75
C TRP A 672 -5.38 -14.35 26.88
N ASP A 673 -6.15 -14.64 25.82
CA ASP A 673 -6.85 -15.92 25.68
C ASP A 673 -5.95 -16.93 24.95
N GLU A 674 -5.60 -18.02 25.62
CA GLU A 674 -4.77 -19.09 25.05
C GLU A 674 -5.44 -19.79 23.85
N GLN A 675 -6.78 -19.77 23.78
CA GLN A 675 -7.56 -20.32 22.67
C GLN A 675 -7.69 -19.34 21.49
N SER A 676 -7.25 -18.09 21.66
CA SER A 676 -7.29 -17.10 20.59
C SER A 676 -6.49 -17.57 19.38
N THR A 677 -7.13 -17.42 18.21
CA THR A 677 -6.49 -17.58 16.91
C THR A 677 -6.25 -16.24 16.19
N TYR A 678 -6.60 -15.09 16.81
CA TYR A 678 -6.40 -13.75 16.24
C TYR A 678 -5.38 -12.89 16.99
N VAL A 679 -5.30 -12.99 18.31
CA VAL A 679 -4.50 -12.13 19.18
C VAL A 679 -3.71 -13.00 20.17
N ARG A 680 -2.39 -13.08 20.02
CA ARG A 680 -1.51 -13.85 20.91
C ARG A 680 -0.27 -13.05 21.28
N LYS A 681 0.17 -13.20 22.54
CA LYS A 681 1.40 -12.59 23.07
C LYS A 681 2.60 -13.03 22.23
N ALA A 682 3.31 -12.09 21.64
CA ALA A 682 4.50 -12.41 20.84
C ALA A 682 5.75 -12.57 21.73
N PRO A 683 6.72 -13.43 21.34
CA PRO A 683 7.88 -13.78 22.17
C PRO A 683 9.05 -12.77 22.08
N TYR A 684 8.82 -11.54 21.61
CA TYR A 684 9.90 -10.60 21.27
C TYR A 684 10.78 -10.15 22.45
N PHE A 685 10.23 -10.20 23.66
CA PHE A 685 10.89 -9.72 24.89
C PHE A 685 11.24 -10.87 25.84
N ASP A 686 11.07 -12.13 25.41
CA ASP A 686 11.35 -13.28 26.26
C ASP A 686 12.84 -13.34 26.62
N GLY A 687 13.13 -13.40 27.92
CA GLY A 687 14.50 -13.41 28.42
C GLY A 687 15.25 -12.08 28.30
N MET A 688 14.58 -10.98 27.95
CA MET A 688 15.19 -9.66 27.87
C MET A 688 15.73 -9.19 29.23
N THR A 689 16.90 -8.55 29.21
CA THR A 689 17.55 -7.94 30.38
C THR A 689 17.92 -6.48 30.10
N MET A 690 18.26 -5.72 31.15
CA MET A 690 18.76 -4.35 31.04
C MET A 690 20.17 -4.27 30.46
N GLU A 691 21.01 -5.28 30.70
CA GLU A 691 22.34 -5.37 30.10
C GLU A 691 22.22 -5.83 28.64
N LEU A 692 23.00 -5.22 27.74
CA LEU A 692 22.99 -5.59 26.32
C LEU A 692 23.74 -6.90 26.09
N THR A 693 23.14 -7.80 25.32
CA THR A 693 23.87 -8.94 24.75
C THR A 693 24.82 -8.40 23.67
N PRO A 694 26.14 -8.64 23.76
CA PRO A 694 27.08 -8.19 22.74
C PRO A 694 26.74 -8.74 21.35
N VAL A 695 26.87 -7.90 20.33
CA VAL A 695 26.81 -8.33 18.93
C VAL A 695 27.92 -9.33 18.68
N LYS A 696 27.61 -10.41 17.96
CA LYS A 696 28.56 -11.46 17.57
C LYS A 696 28.60 -11.62 16.07
N ASP A 697 29.72 -12.11 15.57
CA ASP A 697 29.82 -12.60 14.20
C ASP A 697 28.87 -13.78 13.98
N ILE A 698 28.44 -13.96 12.72
CA ILE A 698 27.52 -15.04 12.33
C ILE A 698 28.38 -16.16 11.75
N GLU A 699 28.38 -17.33 12.38
CA GLU A 699 29.14 -18.49 11.92
C GLU A 699 28.22 -19.68 11.61
N GLY A 700 28.57 -20.44 10.58
CA GLY A 700 27.89 -21.71 10.29
C GLY A 700 26.45 -21.55 9.79
N ALA A 701 26.09 -20.41 9.21
CA ALA A 701 24.73 -20.16 8.78
C ALA A 701 24.37 -20.93 7.51
N ARG A 702 23.12 -21.36 7.39
CA ARG A 702 22.57 -21.97 6.17
C ARG A 702 21.78 -20.94 5.37
N VAL A 703 21.84 -21.05 4.04
CA VAL A 703 21.02 -20.22 3.15
C VAL A 703 19.60 -20.79 3.16
N MET A 704 18.64 -19.99 3.64
CA MET A 704 17.23 -20.37 3.70
C MET A 704 16.52 -20.18 2.35
N ALA A 705 16.90 -19.15 1.59
CA ALA A 705 16.34 -18.87 0.28
C ALA A 705 17.32 -18.08 -0.60
N THR A 706 17.29 -18.37 -1.91
CA THR A 706 17.98 -17.61 -2.96
C THR A 706 16.93 -17.06 -3.92
N LEU A 707 16.75 -15.74 -3.88
CA LEU A 707 15.64 -15.05 -4.52
C LEU A 707 16.14 -14.08 -5.61
N GLY A 708 15.30 -13.84 -6.61
CA GLY A 708 15.60 -12.91 -7.71
C GLY A 708 15.33 -11.44 -7.38
N ASP A 709 15.09 -10.65 -8.43
CA ASP A 709 14.78 -9.23 -8.35
C ASP A 709 13.32 -8.96 -7.91
N SER A 710 13.11 -7.76 -7.36
CA SER A 710 11.81 -7.18 -7.01
C SER A 710 10.93 -8.10 -6.15
N VAL A 711 11.56 -8.80 -5.19
CA VAL A 711 10.84 -9.56 -4.16
C VAL A 711 10.08 -8.59 -3.26
N THR A 712 8.78 -8.46 -3.52
CA THR A 712 7.92 -7.57 -2.74
C THR A 712 7.66 -8.09 -1.32
N THR A 713 7.29 -7.20 -0.41
CA THR A 713 6.76 -7.53 0.92
C THR A 713 5.52 -8.44 0.89
N ASP A 714 4.76 -8.50 -0.21
CA ASP A 714 3.68 -9.48 -0.39
C ASP A 714 4.22 -10.90 -0.60
N HIS A 715 5.40 -11.07 -1.19
CA HIS A 715 6.09 -12.36 -1.27
C HIS A 715 6.62 -12.80 0.10
N ILE A 716 7.19 -11.86 0.86
CA ILE A 716 7.78 -12.12 2.19
C ILE A 716 6.69 -12.32 3.25
N SER A 717 5.64 -11.51 3.24
CA SER A 717 4.54 -11.56 4.21
C SER A 717 3.21 -11.32 3.48
N PRO A 718 2.58 -12.36 2.92
CA PRO A 718 1.31 -12.25 2.22
C PRO A 718 0.22 -11.74 3.17
N ALA A 719 -0.76 -11.01 2.63
CA ALA A 719 -1.91 -10.51 3.39
C ALA A 719 -3.24 -11.16 2.99
N GLY A 720 -3.30 -11.82 1.83
CA GLY A 720 -4.52 -12.40 1.28
C GLY A 720 -4.92 -13.74 1.89
N ASN A 721 -5.66 -14.55 1.13
CA ASN A 721 -6.25 -15.81 1.58
C ASN A 721 -5.20 -16.84 2.03
N ILE A 722 -5.53 -17.58 3.10
CA ILE A 722 -4.72 -18.70 3.58
C ILE A 722 -5.11 -19.97 2.81
N LYS A 723 -4.17 -20.48 1.99
CA LYS A 723 -4.42 -21.67 1.16
C LYS A 723 -4.45 -22.94 2.02
N ALA A 724 -5.45 -23.80 1.81
CA ALA A 724 -5.53 -25.10 2.47
C ALA A 724 -4.30 -25.97 2.17
N GLY A 725 -3.86 -26.76 3.16
CA GLY A 725 -2.67 -27.62 3.03
C GLY A 725 -1.33 -26.91 3.22
N THR A 726 -1.34 -25.61 3.56
CA THR A 726 -0.14 -24.87 4.00
C THR A 726 0.05 -24.97 5.52
N PRO A 727 1.25 -24.70 6.05
CA PRO A 727 1.50 -24.75 7.50
C PRO A 727 0.53 -23.89 8.33
N ALA A 728 0.22 -22.67 7.86
CA ALA A 728 -0.73 -21.79 8.54
C ALA A 728 -2.16 -22.36 8.57
N ALA A 729 -2.61 -22.98 7.47
CA ALA A 729 -3.91 -23.65 7.42
C ALA A 729 -3.96 -24.87 8.35
N GLN A 730 -2.90 -25.66 8.40
CA GLN A 730 -2.79 -26.82 9.30
C GLN A 730 -2.90 -26.38 10.76
N TYR A 731 -2.15 -25.36 11.16
CA TYR A 731 -2.25 -24.78 12.51
C TYR A 731 -3.68 -24.33 12.83
N LEU A 732 -4.35 -23.60 11.93
CA LEU A 732 -5.73 -23.16 12.14
C LEU A 732 -6.70 -24.33 12.26
N THR A 733 -6.58 -25.36 11.43
CA THR A 733 -7.40 -26.58 11.50
C THR A 733 -7.18 -27.35 12.80
N GLU A 734 -5.93 -27.47 13.26
CA GLU A 734 -5.59 -28.11 14.54
C GLU A 734 -6.19 -27.35 15.74
N HIS A 735 -6.42 -26.05 15.61
CA HIS A 735 -7.08 -25.20 16.60
C HIS A 735 -8.60 -25.06 16.36
N GLY A 736 -9.19 -25.94 15.55
CA GLY A 736 -10.64 -26.02 15.36
C GLY A 736 -11.26 -24.94 14.46
N VAL A 737 -10.44 -24.24 13.66
CA VAL A 737 -10.94 -23.25 12.69
C VAL A 737 -11.27 -23.93 11.37
N ASP A 738 -12.51 -23.81 10.93
CA ASP A 738 -12.96 -24.34 9.63
C ASP A 738 -12.34 -23.54 8.46
N ARG A 739 -12.19 -24.19 7.30
CA ARG A 739 -11.58 -23.58 6.10
C ARG A 739 -12.22 -22.25 5.69
N LYS A 740 -13.55 -22.14 5.79
CA LYS A 740 -14.29 -20.91 5.46
C LYS A 740 -13.98 -19.75 6.43
N ASP A 741 -13.47 -20.07 7.62
CA ASP A 741 -13.20 -19.14 8.73
C ASP A 741 -11.70 -18.89 8.91
N PHE A 742 -10.84 -19.40 8.01
CA PHE A 742 -9.41 -19.07 8.01
C PHE A 742 -9.17 -17.57 7.92
N ASN A 743 -10.06 -16.84 7.25
CA ASN A 743 -9.92 -15.43 6.95
C ASN A 743 -8.62 -15.19 6.14
N SER A 744 -8.04 -13.99 6.22
CA SER A 744 -6.83 -13.60 5.51
C SER A 744 -5.61 -13.56 6.42
N PHE A 745 -4.39 -13.69 5.88
CA PHE A 745 -3.18 -13.46 6.66
C PHE A 745 -3.16 -12.06 7.29
N GLY A 746 -3.67 -11.03 6.60
CA GLY A 746 -3.76 -9.67 7.13
C GLY A 746 -4.60 -9.57 8.40
N SER A 747 -5.73 -10.29 8.46
CA SER A 747 -6.57 -10.37 9.66
C SER A 747 -5.89 -11.10 10.83
N ARG A 748 -4.93 -11.99 10.56
CA ARG A 748 -4.24 -12.84 11.55
C ARG A 748 -2.98 -12.20 12.12
N ARG A 749 -2.71 -10.93 11.84
CA ARG A 749 -1.47 -10.24 12.24
C ARG A 749 -1.27 -10.03 13.74
N GLY A 750 -2.33 -10.13 14.55
CA GLY A 750 -2.20 -10.17 16.00
C GLY A 750 -1.72 -11.53 16.53
N ASN A 751 -1.61 -12.55 15.69
CA ASN A 751 -1.21 -13.90 16.06
C ASN A 751 0.10 -14.30 15.38
N HIS A 752 1.19 -14.28 16.16
CA HIS A 752 2.50 -14.62 15.65
C HIS A 752 2.61 -16.06 15.12
N GLU A 753 1.88 -17.04 15.68
CA GLU A 753 1.93 -18.44 15.23
C GLU A 753 1.48 -18.59 13.77
N VAL A 754 0.42 -17.87 13.39
CA VAL A 754 -0.08 -17.87 12.01
C VAL A 754 0.87 -17.11 11.09
N MET A 755 1.38 -15.97 11.55
CA MET A 755 2.18 -15.09 10.71
C MET A 755 3.59 -15.63 10.44
N ILE A 756 4.23 -16.31 11.40
CA ILE A 756 5.51 -17.00 11.17
C ILE A 756 5.33 -18.07 10.09
N ARG A 757 4.26 -18.88 10.18
CA ARG A 757 3.90 -19.88 9.16
C ARG A 757 3.53 -19.28 7.80
N GLY A 758 3.04 -18.05 7.79
CA GLY A 758 2.75 -17.28 6.59
C GLY A 758 3.97 -16.60 5.97
N THR A 759 5.09 -16.52 6.68
CA THR A 759 6.28 -15.82 6.20
C THR A 759 6.92 -16.62 5.06
N PHE A 760 7.17 -15.93 3.93
CA PHE A 760 7.55 -16.51 2.65
C PHE A 760 6.55 -17.55 2.09
N ALA A 761 5.29 -17.56 2.55
CA ALA A 761 4.29 -18.54 2.10
C ALA A 761 3.51 -18.13 0.84
N ASN A 762 3.93 -17.05 0.16
CA ASN A 762 3.24 -16.58 -1.04
C ASN A 762 3.30 -17.65 -2.15
N ILE A 763 2.16 -17.90 -2.79
CA ILE A 763 2.02 -18.92 -3.84
C ILE A 763 2.81 -18.61 -5.12
N ARG A 764 3.30 -17.38 -5.29
CA ARG A 764 4.11 -16.90 -6.42
C ARG A 764 5.59 -16.69 -6.07
N LEU A 765 6.00 -16.97 -4.82
CA LEU A 765 7.41 -16.85 -4.45
C LEU A 765 8.26 -17.81 -5.30
N LYS A 766 9.40 -17.32 -5.80
CA LYS A 766 10.35 -18.07 -6.63
C LYS A 766 11.67 -18.22 -5.90
N ASN A 767 11.91 -19.39 -5.32
CA ASN A 767 13.18 -19.73 -4.69
C ASN A 767 14.01 -20.60 -5.63
N VAL A 768 15.13 -20.09 -6.14
CA VAL A 768 15.94 -20.77 -7.15
C VAL A 768 16.49 -22.12 -6.63
N MET A 769 16.70 -22.23 -5.32
CA MET A 769 17.25 -23.43 -4.68
C MET A 769 16.43 -24.69 -4.98
N VAL A 770 15.10 -24.60 -5.10
CA VAL A 770 14.26 -25.79 -5.29
C VAL A 770 14.43 -26.43 -6.67
N SER A 771 14.99 -25.71 -7.65
CA SER A 771 15.25 -26.26 -8.99
C SER A 771 16.17 -27.48 -8.97
N ALA A 772 17.09 -27.54 -8.00
CA ALA A 772 18.02 -28.65 -7.83
C ALA A 772 17.33 -29.99 -7.48
N VAL A 773 16.07 -29.95 -7.02
CA VAL A 773 15.27 -31.13 -6.64
C VAL A 773 13.95 -31.25 -7.40
N ASN A 774 13.77 -30.43 -8.45
CA ASN A 774 12.56 -30.40 -9.29
C ASN A 774 12.92 -30.36 -10.79
N ASP A 775 13.82 -31.23 -11.24
CA ASP A 775 14.21 -31.36 -12.65
C ASP A 775 14.63 -30.03 -13.32
N GLY A 776 15.26 -29.13 -12.55
CA GLY A 776 15.70 -27.81 -13.02
C GLY A 776 14.61 -26.74 -13.04
N GLN A 777 13.38 -27.05 -12.61
CA GLN A 777 12.28 -26.09 -12.58
C GLN A 777 12.21 -25.32 -11.26
N VAL A 778 12.10 -23.99 -11.33
CA VAL A 778 11.79 -23.16 -10.16
C VAL A 778 10.29 -23.23 -9.91
N VAL A 779 9.88 -24.03 -8.92
CA VAL A 779 8.48 -24.20 -8.53
C VAL A 779 8.01 -22.96 -7.75
N GLU A 780 6.89 -22.38 -8.15
CA GLU A 780 6.27 -21.26 -7.43
C GLU A 780 5.63 -21.71 -6.10
N GLY A 781 5.90 -20.98 -5.04
CA GLY A 781 5.32 -21.20 -3.71
C GLY A 781 6.33 -20.97 -2.58
N GLY A 782 5.84 -21.09 -1.35
CA GLY A 782 6.64 -20.92 -0.14
C GLY A 782 7.58 -22.09 0.18
N PHE A 783 8.37 -22.49 -0.80
CA PHE A 783 9.21 -23.67 -0.76
C PHE A 783 10.69 -23.34 -0.62
N THR A 784 11.43 -24.24 0.02
CA THR A 784 12.90 -24.23 0.06
C THR A 784 13.44 -25.65 0.09
N ARG A 785 14.77 -25.79 0.13
CA ARG A 785 15.45 -27.06 0.41
C ARG A 785 15.78 -27.16 1.89
N ASP A 786 15.35 -28.25 2.50
CA ASP A 786 15.65 -28.53 3.90
C ASP A 786 16.90 -29.40 4.02
N PHE A 787 18.06 -28.76 4.16
CA PHE A 787 19.33 -29.47 4.31
C PHE A 787 19.55 -30.13 5.67
N THR A 788 18.59 -30.05 6.60
CA THR A 788 18.60 -30.89 7.80
C THR A 788 18.21 -32.34 7.50
N GLN A 789 17.53 -32.56 6.37
CA GLN A 789 17.06 -33.86 5.93
C GLN A 789 17.97 -34.46 4.85
N PRO A 790 18.09 -35.80 4.79
CA PRO A 790 18.90 -36.47 3.78
C PRO A 790 18.56 -36.04 2.35
N GLY A 791 19.56 -35.55 1.61
CA GLY A 791 19.42 -35.10 0.22
C GLY A 791 18.89 -33.67 0.05
N GLY A 792 18.51 -32.98 1.12
CA GLY A 792 17.98 -31.62 1.04
C GLY A 792 16.69 -31.53 0.20
N PRO A 793 15.62 -32.28 0.55
CA PRO A 793 14.37 -32.30 -0.21
C PRO A 793 13.66 -30.95 -0.18
N GLN A 794 12.71 -30.77 -1.10
CA GLN A 794 11.79 -29.62 -1.04
C GLN A 794 10.92 -29.72 0.22
N SER A 795 10.80 -28.61 0.93
CA SER A 795 9.92 -28.44 2.10
C SER A 795 9.29 -27.04 2.11
N TYR A 796 8.29 -26.80 2.94
CA TYR A 796 7.85 -25.44 3.24
C TYR A 796 8.92 -24.71 4.03
N ILE A 797 9.08 -23.40 3.77
CA ILE A 797 10.09 -22.57 4.45
C ILE A 797 9.92 -22.61 5.98
N TYR A 798 8.68 -22.57 6.46
CA TYR A 798 8.39 -22.68 7.89
C TYR A 798 8.93 -23.98 8.49
N ASP A 799 8.59 -25.13 7.91
CA ASP A 799 8.98 -26.45 8.42
C ASP A 799 10.51 -26.62 8.44
N ALA A 800 11.19 -26.23 7.35
CA ALA A 800 12.65 -26.24 7.29
C ALA A 800 13.28 -25.33 8.34
N SER A 801 12.73 -24.14 8.55
CA SER A 801 13.23 -23.18 9.54
C SER A 801 13.11 -23.71 10.97
N MET A 802 12.02 -24.40 11.30
CA MET A 802 11.87 -25.05 12.61
C MET A 802 12.94 -26.12 12.83
N ASN A 803 13.23 -26.96 11.82
CA ASN A 803 14.30 -27.96 11.91
C ASN A 803 15.68 -27.32 12.15
N TYR A 804 15.98 -26.20 11.48
CA TYR A 804 17.23 -25.46 11.72
C TYR A 804 17.31 -24.85 13.13
N GLN A 805 16.19 -24.32 13.64
CA GLN A 805 16.13 -23.78 15.00
C GLN A 805 16.37 -24.85 16.07
N GLU A 806 15.79 -26.05 15.90
CA GLU A 806 16.05 -27.19 16.79
C GLU A 806 17.53 -27.58 16.83
N GLN A 807 18.25 -27.40 15.72
CA GLN A 807 19.70 -27.65 15.62
C GLN A 807 20.56 -26.44 16.00
N GLY A 808 19.96 -25.29 16.33
CA GLY A 808 20.69 -24.06 16.64
C GLY A 808 21.44 -23.47 15.45
N THR A 809 21.02 -23.75 14.22
CA THR A 809 21.67 -23.29 13.00
C THR A 809 21.13 -21.91 12.57
N PRO A 810 21.98 -20.86 12.47
CA PRO A 810 21.55 -19.55 12.00
C PRO A 810 21.20 -19.60 10.51
N LEU A 811 20.31 -18.71 10.06
CA LEU A 811 19.88 -18.64 8.66
C LEU A 811 20.27 -17.32 8.00
N VAL A 812 20.50 -17.35 6.69
CA VAL A 812 20.68 -16.17 5.83
C VAL A 812 19.83 -16.26 4.57
N ILE A 813 19.56 -15.11 3.93
CA ILE A 813 18.85 -15.03 2.65
C ILE A 813 19.74 -14.34 1.62
N PHE A 814 19.74 -14.84 0.38
CA PHE A 814 20.25 -14.12 -0.78
C PHE A 814 19.08 -13.56 -1.61
N GLY A 815 19.18 -12.32 -2.07
CA GLY A 815 18.19 -11.68 -2.93
C GLY A 815 18.81 -10.82 -4.03
N GLY A 816 18.02 -10.50 -5.06
CA GLY A 816 18.42 -9.59 -6.13
C GLY A 816 18.21 -8.11 -5.77
N LYS A 817 17.78 -7.33 -6.75
CA LYS A 817 17.49 -5.89 -6.63
C LYS A 817 16.12 -5.63 -6.01
N GLU A 818 15.94 -4.46 -5.40
CA GLU A 818 14.67 -3.96 -4.88
C GLU A 818 13.98 -4.92 -3.89
N TYR A 819 14.79 -5.60 -3.07
CA TYR A 819 14.32 -6.55 -2.07
C TYR A 819 13.47 -5.84 -1.01
N GLY A 820 12.26 -6.35 -0.79
CA GLY A 820 11.30 -5.78 0.15
C GLY A 820 10.46 -4.63 -0.40
N SER A 821 10.28 -4.52 -1.72
CA SER A 821 9.42 -3.49 -2.31
C SER A 821 7.93 -3.60 -1.93
N GLY A 822 7.20 -2.48 -1.93
CA GLY A 822 5.74 -2.47 -1.80
C GLY A 822 5.21 -1.97 -0.44
N SER A 823 4.37 -2.77 0.23
CA SER A 823 3.65 -2.36 1.45
C SER A 823 4.58 -2.25 2.67
N SER A 824 4.29 -1.35 3.61
CA SER A 824 5.07 -1.10 4.83
C SER A 824 4.89 -2.15 5.95
N ARG A 825 4.83 -3.44 5.59
CA ARG A 825 4.46 -4.53 6.50
C ARG A 825 5.62 -4.89 7.42
N ASP A 826 5.44 -4.68 8.71
CA ASP A 826 6.37 -5.09 9.77
C ASP A 826 6.58 -6.60 9.84
N TRP A 827 5.54 -7.40 9.56
CA TRP A 827 5.60 -8.86 9.53
C TRP A 827 6.59 -9.42 8.50
N ALA A 828 6.96 -8.64 7.47
CA ALA A 828 8.03 -9.03 6.56
C ALA A 828 9.39 -9.10 7.27
N ALA A 829 9.62 -8.30 8.33
CA ALA A 829 10.81 -8.38 9.16
C ALA A 829 10.60 -9.24 10.42
N LYS A 830 9.46 -9.08 11.12
CA LYS A 830 9.14 -9.90 12.31
C LYS A 830 9.17 -11.38 11.98
N GLY A 831 8.51 -11.76 10.89
CA GLY A 831 8.50 -13.13 10.38
C GLY A 831 9.89 -13.64 10.01
N THR A 832 10.66 -12.84 9.26
CA THR A 832 12.04 -13.17 8.87
C THR A 832 12.92 -13.44 10.08
N SER A 833 12.88 -12.58 11.10
CA SER A 833 13.61 -12.77 12.36
C SER A 833 13.14 -14.02 13.11
N LEU A 834 11.82 -14.23 13.22
CA LEU A 834 11.23 -15.36 13.95
C LEU A 834 11.41 -16.71 13.25
N LEU A 835 11.67 -16.73 11.94
CA LEU A 835 12.16 -17.92 11.23
C LEU A 835 13.63 -18.23 11.54
N GLY A 836 14.36 -17.34 12.21
CA GLY A 836 15.75 -17.55 12.62
C GLY A 836 16.79 -16.93 11.68
N VAL A 837 16.35 -16.11 10.72
CA VAL A 837 17.25 -15.39 9.81
C VAL A 837 18.02 -14.32 10.58
N LYS A 838 19.34 -14.31 10.41
CA LYS A 838 20.27 -13.36 11.05
C LYS A 838 20.77 -12.28 10.10
N ALA A 839 20.86 -12.58 8.81
CA ALA A 839 21.28 -11.62 7.79
C ALA A 839 20.51 -11.82 6.47
N VAL A 840 20.31 -10.72 5.75
CA VAL A 840 19.79 -10.71 4.39
C VAL A 840 20.83 -10.03 3.50
N ILE A 841 21.33 -10.71 2.47
CA ILE A 841 22.36 -10.20 1.55
C ILE A 841 21.75 -10.01 0.16
N THR A 842 21.68 -8.77 -0.33
CA THR A 842 20.97 -8.43 -1.58
C THR A 842 21.78 -7.54 -2.50
N GLU A 843 21.35 -7.36 -3.75
CA GLU A 843 21.92 -6.30 -4.59
C GLU A 843 21.42 -4.93 -4.14
N SER A 844 20.14 -4.81 -3.78
CA SER A 844 19.57 -3.58 -3.20
C SER A 844 18.29 -3.83 -2.40
N PHE A 845 18.03 -2.94 -1.44
CA PHE A 845 16.84 -2.94 -0.60
C PHE A 845 15.90 -1.78 -0.93
N GLU A 846 14.60 -1.98 -0.71
CA GLU A 846 13.66 -0.88 -0.48
C GLU A 846 13.87 -0.28 0.93
N ARG A 847 13.68 1.04 1.08
CA ARG A 847 13.98 1.83 2.28
C ARG A 847 13.28 1.31 3.53
N ILE A 848 11.96 1.15 3.49
CA ILE A 848 11.14 0.76 4.65
C ILE A 848 11.50 -0.64 5.10
N HIS A 849 11.65 -1.58 4.16
CA HIS A 849 11.97 -2.96 4.51
C HIS A 849 13.35 -3.09 5.16
N ARG A 850 14.36 -2.37 4.66
CA ARG A 850 15.70 -2.31 5.28
C ARG A 850 15.61 -1.86 6.74
N SER A 851 14.91 -0.75 7.02
CA SER A 851 14.75 -0.23 8.39
C SER A 851 13.99 -1.22 9.28
N ASN A 852 12.97 -1.92 8.75
CA ASN A 852 12.25 -2.95 9.50
C ASN A 852 13.14 -4.15 9.88
N LEU A 853 14.06 -4.58 8.99
CA LEU A 853 15.01 -5.67 9.29
C LEU A 853 15.90 -5.30 10.47
N ILE A 854 16.47 -4.08 10.46
CA ILE A 854 17.29 -3.55 11.57
C ILE A 854 16.46 -3.48 12.85
N GLY A 855 15.21 -2.98 12.75
CA GLY A 855 14.28 -2.89 13.86
C GLY A 855 13.95 -4.23 14.54
N MET A 856 14.18 -5.35 13.84
CA MET A 856 14.03 -6.72 14.35
C MET A 856 15.37 -7.44 14.58
N GLY A 857 16.51 -6.75 14.52
CA GLY A 857 17.83 -7.35 14.77
C GLY A 857 18.36 -8.23 13.64
N VAL A 858 17.83 -8.11 12.42
CA VAL A 858 18.36 -8.78 11.22
C VAL A 858 19.28 -7.81 10.49
N VAL A 859 20.53 -8.19 10.21
CA VAL A 859 21.49 -7.28 9.55
C VAL A 859 21.24 -7.25 8.03
N PRO A 860 20.94 -6.07 7.44
CA PRO A 860 20.86 -5.91 6.00
C PRO A 860 22.26 -5.71 5.41
N LEU A 861 22.62 -6.55 4.45
CA LEU A 861 23.90 -6.54 3.77
C LEU A 861 23.69 -6.39 2.25
N GLN A 862 24.60 -5.70 1.58
CA GLN A 862 24.62 -5.66 0.11
C GLN A 862 25.85 -6.34 -0.45
N PHE A 863 25.69 -7.02 -1.59
CA PHE A 863 26.81 -7.48 -2.40
C PHE A 863 27.70 -6.29 -2.83
N PRO A 864 28.99 -6.53 -3.15
CA PRO A 864 29.83 -5.51 -3.76
C PRO A 864 29.14 -4.89 -4.99
N ALA A 865 29.41 -3.61 -5.26
CA ALA A 865 28.76 -2.91 -6.36
C ALA A 865 28.98 -3.64 -7.71
N GLY A 866 27.89 -4.03 -8.36
CA GLY A 866 27.91 -4.77 -9.62
C GLY A 866 27.98 -6.29 -9.50
N GLU A 867 28.08 -6.82 -8.28
CA GLU A 867 28.04 -8.26 -7.98
C GLU A 867 26.64 -8.68 -7.47
N SER A 868 26.31 -9.95 -7.66
CA SER A 868 25.10 -10.60 -7.17
C SER A 868 25.44 -12.00 -6.65
N TRP A 869 24.46 -12.70 -6.06
CA TRP A 869 24.65 -14.11 -5.72
C TRP A 869 25.00 -14.95 -6.96
N GLU A 870 24.42 -14.63 -8.12
CA GLU A 870 24.63 -15.36 -9.37
C GLU A 870 26.04 -15.10 -9.93
N SER A 871 26.49 -13.84 -9.98
CA SER A 871 27.83 -13.50 -10.52
C SER A 871 28.97 -14.09 -9.68
N LEU A 872 28.75 -14.20 -8.37
CA LEU A 872 29.69 -14.81 -7.43
C LEU A 872 29.63 -16.36 -7.41
N GLY A 873 28.72 -16.96 -8.19
CA GLY A 873 28.55 -18.42 -8.26
C GLY A 873 27.93 -19.06 -7.02
N LEU A 874 27.23 -18.27 -6.20
CA LEU A 874 26.48 -18.76 -5.05
C LEU A 874 25.20 -19.45 -5.53
N ASP A 875 24.84 -20.59 -4.94
CA ASP A 875 23.62 -21.34 -5.31
C ASP A 875 22.72 -21.68 -4.10
N GLY A 876 23.13 -21.28 -2.90
CA GLY A 876 22.40 -21.53 -1.66
C GLY A 876 22.75 -22.86 -1.00
N THR A 877 23.65 -23.66 -1.56
CA THR A 877 24.13 -24.90 -0.92
C THR A 877 25.25 -24.66 0.11
N GLU A 878 25.78 -23.45 0.17
CA GLU A 878 26.93 -23.10 0.99
C GLU A 878 26.57 -22.97 2.48
N ILE A 879 27.61 -23.05 3.32
CA ILE A 879 27.60 -22.61 4.71
C ILE A 879 28.25 -21.23 4.76
N VAL A 880 27.54 -20.26 5.31
CA VAL A 880 27.92 -18.84 5.29
C VAL A 880 28.42 -18.41 6.67
N SER A 881 29.58 -17.75 6.69
CA SER A 881 30.09 -17.02 7.85
C SER A 881 30.26 -15.53 7.52
N ILE A 882 29.89 -14.66 8.46
CA ILE A 882 29.95 -13.19 8.34
C ILE A 882 30.75 -12.68 9.53
N THR A 883 31.90 -12.07 9.24
CA THR A 883 32.87 -11.60 10.26
C THR A 883 33.09 -10.10 10.22
N GLY A 884 33.31 -9.50 11.39
CA GLY A 884 33.49 -8.05 11.58
C GLY A 884 32.27 -7.31 12.14
N LEU A 885 31.17 -8.01 12.43
CA LEU A 885 29.99 -7.40 13.06
C LEU A 885 30.26 -7.01 14.52
N GLU A 886 31.19 -7.71 15.20
CA GLU A 886 31.57 -7.41 16.59
C GLU A 886 32.11 -5.98 16.79
N GLU A 887 32.58 -5.30 15.73
CA GLU A 887 33.02 -3.90 15.79
C GLU A 887 31.91 -2.96 16.29
N LEU A 888 30.63 -3.30 16.05
CA LEU A 888 29.47 -2.55 16.56
C LEU A 888 29.48 -2.37 18.08
N ASN A 889 30.06 -3.31 18.83
CA ASN A 889 30.17 -3.21 20.28
C ASN A 889 31.10 -2.08 20.75
N THR A 890 31.94 -1.54 19.86
CA THR A 890 32.89 -0.45 20.18
C THR A 890 32.32 0.95 19.95
N GLY A 891 31.07 1.05 19.47
CA GLY A 891 30.50 2.33 19.05
C GLY A 891 30.62 2.60 17.55
N VAL A 892 31.40 1.79 16.82
CA VAL A 892 31.69 1.99 15.38
C VAL A 892 30.82 1.06 14.54
N THR A 893 30.16 1.61 13.51
CA THR A 893 29.45 0.81 12.52
C THR A 893 30.40 0.46 11.38
N PRO A 894 30.73 -0.83 11.15
CA PRO A 894 31.61 -1.23 10.05
C PRO A 894 30.95 -0.87 8.72
N LYS A 895 31.72 -0.30 7.77
CA LYS A 895 31.21 -0.02 6.42
C LYS A 895 30.97 -1.29 5.62
N THR A 896 31.81 -2.29 5.85
CA THR A 896 31.78 -3.59 5.18
C THR A 896 32.10 -4.69 6.18
N VAL A 897 31.56 -5.88 5.94
CA VAL A 897 31.88 -7.11 6.68
C VAL A 897 32.34 -8.19 5.72
N LYS A 898 33.23 -9.08 6.16
CA LYS A 898 33.72 -10.18 5.32
C LYS A 898 32.73 -11.33 5.36
N VAL A 899 32.26 -11.74 4.18
CA VAL A 899 31.41 -12.91 3.99
C VAL A 899 32.24 -14.04 3.36
N THR A 900 32.21 -15.22 3.99
CA THR A 900 32.84 -16.44 3.48
C THR A 900 31.75 -17.50 3.29
N ALA A 901 31.51 -17.89 2.04
CA ALA A 901 30.58 -18.96 1.66
C ALA A 901 31.37 -20.24 1.33
N THR A 902 31.28 -21.22 2.21
CA THR A 902 32.01 -22.50 2.11
C THR A 902 31.11 -23.58 1.50
N PRO A 903 31.56 -24.32 0.48
CA PRO A 903 30.82 -25.46 -0.06
C PRO A 903 30.47 -26.48 1.03
N SER A 904 29.27 -27.06 0.96
CA SER A 904 28.84 -28.14 1.86
C SER A 904 28.76 -29.48 1.13
N GLU A 905 28.37 -30.54 1.84
CA GLU A 905 28.05 -31.85 1.28
C GLU A 905 26.94 -31.82 0.21
N HIS A 906 26.15 -30.75 0.14
CA HIS A 906 25.11 -30.56 -0.88
C HIS A 906 25.57 -29.73 -2.08
N SER A 907 26.78 -29.17 -2.03
CA SER A 907 27.34 -28.40 -3.13
C SER A 907 27.85 -29.29 -4.26
N PRO A 908 27.83 -28.82 -5.52
CA PRO A 908 28.47 -29.51 -6.63
C PRO A 908 29.95 -29.85 -6.36
N GLU A 909 30.40 -31.01 -6.82
CA GLU A 909 31.78 -31.44 -6.66
C GLU A 909 32.74 -30.42 -7.28
N GLY A 910 33.79 -30.05 -6.54
CA GLY A 910 34.81 -29.09 -6.99
C GLY A 910 34.41 -27.61 -6.83
N LYS A 911 33.23 -27.30 -6.28
CA LYS A 911 32.86 -25.91 -5.92
C LYS A 911 33.91 -25.32 -4.97
N GLN A 912 34.31 -24.08 -5.22
CA GLN A 912 35.33 -23.37 -4.44
C GLN A 912 34.69 -22.53 -3.35
N VAL A 913 35.47 -22.19 -2.33
CA VAL A 913 35.09 -21.18 -1.33
C VAL A 913 35.00 -19.82 -2.01
N VAL A 914 33.92 -19.10 -1.74
CA VAL A 914 33.70 -17.74 -2.23
C VAL A 914 33.85 -16.77 -1.06
N GLU A 915 34.66 -15.72 -1.22
CA GLU A 915 34.83 -14.67 -0.22
C GLU A 915 34.58 -13.30 -0.85
N PHE A 916 33.86 -12.44 -0.15
CA PHE A 916 33.59 -11.06 -0.59
C PHE A 916 33.33 -10.13 0.61
N ASP A 917 33.53 -8.83 0.40
CA ASP A 917 33.18 -7.80 1.38
C ASP A 917 31.78 -7.28 1.10
N ALA A 918 30.83 -7.58 2.00
CA ALA A 918 29.46 -7.09 1.89
C ALA A 918 29.33 -5.71 2.55
N VAL A 919 28.61 -4.79 1.92
CA VAL A 919 28.32 -3.47 2.48
C VAL A 919 27.28 -3.61 3.59
N VAL A 920 27.56 -3.03 4.76
CA VAL A 920 26.62 -3.01 5.89
C VAL A 920 25.65 -1.87 5.70
N ARG A 921 24.35 -2.16 5.68
CA ARG A 921 23.29 -1.18 5.44
C ARG A 921 22.57 -0.73 6.70
N ILE A 922 23.36 -0.46 7.73
CA ILE A 922 22.99 0.31 8.93
C ILE A 922 23.47 1.73 8.64
N ASP A 923 22.55 2.62 8.26
CA ASP A 923 22.88 3.87 7.59
C ASP A 923 23.06 5.03 8.58
N THR A 924 22.58 4.87 9.83
CA THR A 924 22.64 5.92 10.86
C THR A 924 23.15 5.39 12.21
N PRO A 925 23.74 6.25 13.05
CA PRO A 925 24.05 5.94 14.45
C PRO A 925 22.85 5.40 15.25
N GLY A 926 21.66 5.98 15.09
CA GLY A 926 20.45 5.50 15.77
C GLY A 926 20.07 4.07 15.38
N GLU A 927 20.18 3.72 14.09
CA GLU A 927 19.97 2.35 13.62
C GLU A 927 20.99 1.36 14.19
N ALA A 928 22.24 1.78 14.37
CA ALA A 928 23.26 0.96 15.00
C ALA A 928 22.91 0.67 16.48
N ASP A 929 22.35 1.65 17.19
CA ASP A 929 21.84 1.46 18.55
C ASP A 929 20.66 0.50 18.60
N TYR A 930 19.73 0.58 17.66
CA TYR A 930 18.61 -0.37 17.57
C TYR A 930 19.13 -1.79 17.39
N TYR A 931 20.07 -2.00 16.46
CA TYR A 931 20.66 -3.31 16.21
C TYR A 931 21.41 -3.85 17.45
N ARG A 932 22.24 -3.03 18.12
CA ARG A 932 22.92 -3.40 19.38
C ARG A 932 21.96 -3.81 20.50
N ASN A 933 20.74 -3.28 20.48
CA ASN A 933 19.71 -3.60 21.46
C ASN A 933 18.91 -4.86 21.13
N GLY A 934 19.16 -5.49 19.97
CA GLY A 934 18.39 -6.60 19.44
C GLY A 934 17.12 -6.19 18.70
N GLY A 935 16.92 -4.88 18.50
CA GLY A 935 15.75 -4.29 17.86
C GLY A 935 15.35 -2.94 18.48
N ILE A 936 14.52 -2.20 17.75
CA ILE A 936 14.09 -0.85 18.16
C ILE A 936 13.12 -0.89 19.36
N LEU A 937 12.24 -1.89 19.45
CA LEU A 937 11.33 -2.00 20.60
C LEU A 937 12.09 -2.32 21.89
N GLN A 938 13.11 -3.17 21.81
CA GLN A 938 14.00 -3.47 22.92
C GLN A 938 14.79 -2.23 23.36
N TYR A 939 15.27 -1.42 22.40
CA TYR A 939 15.92 -0.14 22.68
C TYR A 939 14.98 0.82 23.43
N VAL A 940 13.78 1.06 22.89
CA VAL A 940 12.79 1.95 23.50
C VAL A 940 12.40 1.45 24.89
N LEU A 941 12.15 0.14 25.04
CA LEU A 941 11.74 -0.44 26.31
C LEU A 941 12.80 -0.25 27.41
N ARG A 942 14.09 -0.46 27.11
CA ARG A 942 15.19 -0.18 28.07
C ARG A 942 15.28 1.28 28.47
N SER A 943 14.88 2.22 27.60
CA SER A 943 14.90 3.66 27.90
C SER A 943 13.75 4.10 28.83
N LEU A 944 12.70 3.29 28.95
CA LEU A 944 11.48 3.62 29.70
C LEU A 944 11.43 2.99 31.11
N VAL A 945 12.19 1.91 31.34
CA VAL A 945 12.42 1.30 32.66
C VAL A 945 13.30 2.24 33.49
#